data_AF-A0A8S0WLH8-F1
#
_entry.id   AF-A0A8S0WLH8-F1
#
_cell.length_a   1.000
_cell.length_b   1.000
_cell.length_c   1.000
_cell.angle_alpha   90.00
_cell.angle_beta   90.00
_cell.angle_gamma   90.00
#
_symmetry.space_group_name_H-M   'P 1'
#
loop_
_entity.id
_entity.type
_entity.pdbx_description
1 polymer ?
#
loop_
_entity_poly.entity_id
_entity_poly.type
_entity_poly.pdbx_seq_one_letter_code
_entity_poly.pdbx_strand_id
1 'polypeptide(L)'
;MSMLLGCSGKLRSEFGITSYDVHGTTIEDIFLDLVAQNELEGFEEHAEQGIPPAPASFGNLNLSDGRRRTPWGQATTIFHKRALIVRRSWLAPLLALAVAISGAWWPVRFVNGGVMSCGHQPFFDSAPSFWPPRLSENTLFAAPSSLVTMLNASVPEVFRDWRNASVDPFKAVADKDAFISAISSHYKNFSTSGGIYLDLSANEAIVAHRMSTYNLRLFNILSNAIYEHALNATSSRSGSRRIVTSFTTLPEMSTESLYTLQWLAIFGAAMAVFPAFFAIYIAKERHSSVQAMQVANGLANPLGLWLGHLMFDSLFTVFAATWITIVYGVIRDKFQGIGLLWLVMCLNGFVGTLLAYIVAILVKSPLGAFGVMVVSQFIIFLVRKSLEVLHRLTGSQLYLTGYIVTLFSVTPREVPRTMNILHFTLALVAPINSLVRAAFVSVNQFFLLCDGENITSGAGLISITRYGGPILRSAALYPVLLLVPCKPLHADVIVEAEHANSPSTDDPLRMLGVSKSYDGNKVVDDVSFTIPHNSLFVLLGPNGAGKTTTFDVIHGQQLPDMGDVLVNNTSVVFNTKNARVFFGVCPQSTAIDAHLTVREHLMIYGRLKGLNSGGELRRNVEELMAATELDQYANRLATKPSGGNQRKLALAIALIGNPPVVLVDEYSTGIDAKMKRELWAMLRHVTNNKAVFLTTHSMEEASYLATKVGIMSRRMLAVGTPHELESRTASYEVHFPCHTRDDFVKVQSAMTHIPGARMVDDIATRFEVPIGSVEDERSGVTSVASLFELLAKEQGFPEFTVGKSTLETAFIRIINDDMDSNSASEDRPKSKKIWGLC
;
A
#
# COMPACT_ATOMS: atom_id res chain seq x y z
N MET A 1 -45.02 37.55 -27.73
CA MET A 1 -45.83 36.33 -27.60
C MET A 1 -47.22 36.46 -28.23
N SER A 2 -48.03 37.47 -27.89
CA SER A 2 -49.39 37.66 -28.47
C SER A 2 -49.43 37.89 -30.00
N MET A 3 -48.48 38.63 -30.58
CA MET A 3 -48.36 38.77 -32.05
C MET A 3 -47.89 37.48 -32.76
N LEU A 4 -47.11 36.64 -32.09
CA LEU A 4 -46.65 35.34 -32.61
C LEU A 4 -47.79 34.32 -32.64
N LEU A 5 -48.64 34.30 -31.60
CA LEU A 5 -49.79 33.40 -31.49
C LEU A 5 -50.87 33.69 -32.55
N GLY A 6 -51.05 34.95 -32.94
CA GLY A 6 -52.04 35.36 -33.96
C GLY A 6 -51.71 34.89 -35.39
N CYS A 7 -50.43 34.88 -35.78
CA CYS A 7 -50.00 34.31 -37.07
C CYS A 7 -50.09 32.77 -37.09
N SER A 8 -49.89 32.15 -35.92
CA SER A 8 -49.76 30.71 -35.76
C SER A 8 -51.07 29.93 -36.00
N GLY A 9 -52.22 30.50 -35.65
CA GLY A 9 -53.53 29.86 -35.86
C GLY A 9 -53.95 29.75 -37.34
N LYS A 10 -53.58 30.73 -38.17
CA LYS A 10 -53.87 30.72 -39.63
C LYS A 10 -53.04 29.66 -40.37
N LEU A 11 -51.77 29.52 -40.00
CA LEU A 11 -50.84 28.54 -40.57
C LEU A 11 -51.31 27.09 -40.33
N ARG A 12 -51.93 26.81 -39.17
CA ARG A 12 -52.37 25.45 -38.80
C ARG A 12 -53.50 24.92 -39.69
N SER A 13 -54.49 25.76 -40.05
CA SER A 13 -55.62 25.35 -40.88
C SER A 13 -55.31 25.28 -42.37
N GLU A 14 -54.34 26.05 -42.84
CA GLU A 14 -54.02 26.19 -44.27
C GLU A 14 -53.00 25.15 -44.76
N PHE A 15 -52.12 24.66 -43.88
CA PHE A 15 -51.01 23.75 -44.24
C PHE A 15 -51.08 22.34 -43.62
N GLY A 16 -52.13 22.00 -42.86
CA GLY A 16 -52.33 20.63 -42.35
C GLY A 16 -51.41 20.20 -41.21
N ILE A 17 -50.82 21.15 -40.46
CA ILE A 17 -49.92 20.88 -39.34
C ILE A 17 -50.74 20.42 -38.11
N THR A 18 -50.45 19.23 -37.58
CA THR A 18 -51.17 18.64 -36.44
C THR A 18 -50.79 19.30 -35.11
N SER A 19 -49.51 19.55 -34.87
CA SER A 19 -48.96 20.23 -33.68
C SER A 19 -47.59 20.86 -34.00
N TYR A 20 -47.25 21.96 -33.30
CA TYR A 20 -45.91 22.56 -33.31
C TYR A 20 -45.66 23.09 -31.90
N ASP A 21 -44.41 23.00 -31.42
CA ASP A 21 -44.01 23.53 -30.12
C ASP A 21 -42.77 24.42 -30.26
N VAL A 22 -42.78 25.54 -29.55
CA VAL A 22 -41.67 26.49 -29.48
C VAL A 22 -41.15 26.40 -28.06
N HIS A 23 -40.02 25.72 -27.88
CA HIS A 23 -39.47 25.56 -26.53
C HIS A 23 -39.00 26.91 -25.97
N GLY A 24 -39.78 27.42 -25.01
CA GLY A 24 -39.29 28.22 -23.89
C GLY A 24 -38.88 27.32 -22.72
N THR A 25 -38.87 27.86 -21.50
CA THR A 25 -38.62 27.12 -20.23
C THR A 25 -39.13 25.68 -20.26
N THR A 26 -38.27 24.72 -19.88
CA THR A 26 -38.56 23.28 -20.03
C THR A 26 -39.71 22.85 -19.10
N ILE A 27 -40.39 21.74 -19.41
CA ILE A 27 -41.40 21.15 -18.50
C ILE A 27 -40.77 20.80 -17.15
N GLU A 28 -39.49 20.40 -17.15
CA GLU A 28 -38.73 20.18 -15.92
C GLU A 28 -38.56 21.47 -15.12
N ASP A 29 -38.25 22.60 -15.78
CA ASP A 29 -38.19 23.91 -15.11
C ASP A 29 -39.57 24.31 -14.55
N ILE A 30 -40.66 24.13 -15.31
CA ILE A 30 -42.03 24.43 -14.86
C ILE A 30 -42.43 23.52 -13.69
N PHE A 31 -42.11 22.23 -13.76
CA PHE A 31 -42.39 21.27 -12.71
C PHE A 31 -41.59 21.58 -11.44
N LEU A 32 -40.30 21.92 -11.57
CA LEU A 32 -39.46 22.32 -10.44
C LEU A 32 -39.93 23.65 -9.84
N ASP A 33 -40.39 24.60 -10.66
CA ASP A 33 -40.93 25.88 -10.20
C ASP A 33 -42.28 25.68 -9.47
N LEU A 34 -43.14 24.79 -9.98
CA LEU A 34 -44.39 24.39 -9.32
C LEU A 34 -44.14 23.61 -8.02
N VAL A 35 -43.13 22.74 -7.98
CA VAL A 35 -42.73 22.03 -6.76
C VAL A 35 -42.17 23.01 -5.73
N ALA A 36 -41.38 24.00 -6.16
CA ALA A 36 -40.89 25.06 -5.29
C ALA A 36 -42.03 25.95 -4.77
N GLN A 37 -43.03 26.26 -5.60
CA GLN A 37 -44.23 27.00 -5.21
C GLN A 37 -45.13 26.21 -4.25
N ASN A 38 -45.33 24.90 -4.47
CA ASN A 38 -46.09 24.04 -3.55
C ASN A 38 -45.41 23.90 -2.17
N GLU A 39 -44.07 23.93 -2.10
CA GLU A 39 -43.38 24.01 -0.81
C GLU A 39 -43.63 25.36 -0.13
N LEU A 40 -43.65 26.47 -0.87
CA LEU A 40 -44.01 27.80 -0.33
C LEU A 40 -45.47 27.84 0.17
N GLU A 41 -46.42 27.25 -0.55
CA GLU A 41 -47.82 27.13 -0.11
C GLU A 41 -47.96 26.18 1.11
N GLY A 42 -47.17 25.12 1.18
CA GLY A 42 -47.09 24.24 2.36
C GLY A 42 -46.50 24.92 3.60
N PHE A 43 -45.75 26.02 3.43
CA PHE A 43 -45.26 26.86 4.54
C PHE A 43 -46.30 27.89 5.01
N GLU A 44 -47.28 28.27 4.17
CA GLU A 44 -48.34 29.23 4.56
C GLU A 44 -49.39 28.62 5.50
N GLU A 45 -49.67 27.31 5.42
CA GLU A 45 -50.57 26.62 6.37
C GLU A 45 -49.98 26.44 7.79
N HIS A 46 -48.71 26.76 8.01
CA HIS A 46 -48.04 26.70 9.31
C HIS A 46 -47.65 28.06 9.89
N ALA A 47 -48.09 29.16 9.27
CA ALA A 47 -47.71 30.53 9.62
C ALA A 47 -48.58 31.20 10.70
N GLU A 48 -49.03 30.49 11.74
CA GLU A 48 -49.58 31.12 12.97
C GLU A 48 -48.60 31.14 14.16
N GLN A 49 -47.35 30.72 13.98
CA GLN A 49 -46.30 30.92 14.98
C GLN A 49 -45.00 31.37 14.30
N GLY A 50 -44.72 32.67 14.41
CA GLY A 50 -43.41 33.31 14.26
C GLY A 50 -42.50 32.76 13.15
N ILE A 51 -42.54 33.42 11.99
CA ILE A 51 -41.65 33.20 10.83
C ILE A 51 -40.19 33.07 11.31
N PRO A 52 -39.53 31.89 11.18
CA PRO A 52 -38.08 31.86 11.06
C PRO A 52 -37.74 32.49 9.70
N PRO A 53 -36.70 33.35 9.62
CA PRO A 53 -36.36 33.99 8.36
C PRO A 53 -36.00 32.94 7.30
N ALA A 54 -36.21 33.29 6.03
CA ALA A 54 -35.72 32.57 4.85
C ALA A 54 -34.30 32.01 5.07
N PRO A 55 -33.95 30.85 4.45
CA PRO A 55 -32.63 30.24 4.63
C PRO A 55 -31.56 31.32 4.49
N ALA A 56 -30.76 31.41 5.56
CA ALA A 56 -29.92 32.54 5.88
C ALA A 56 -29.21 33.07 4.62
N SER A 57 -29.28 34.40 4.46
CA SER A 57 -28.37 35.17 3.62
C SER A 57 -27.02 34.48 3.58
N PHE A 58 -26.66 33.90 2.44
CA PHE A 58 -25.36 33.28 2.29
C PHE A 58 -24.31 34.39 2.43
N GLY A 59 -23.82 34.60 3.65
CA GLY A 59 -22.82 35.61 3.97
C GLY A 59 -21.47 35.20 3.37
N ASN A 60 -20.62 36.19 3.05
CA ASN A 60 -19.25 35.92 2.62
C ASN A 60 -18.55 34.98 3.62
N LEU A 61 -18.15 33.79 3.17
CA LEU A 61 -17.41 32.83 3.99
C LEU A 61 -16.07 33.45 4.43
N ASN A 62 -15.90 33.67 5.74
CA ASN A 62 -14.70 34.27 6.32
C ASN A 62 -13.75 33.20 6.88
N LEU A 63 -13.29 32.30 6.01
CA LEU A 63 -12.42 31.20 6.39
C LEU A 63 -10.99 31.65 6.60
N SER A 64 -10.30 31.03 7.56
CA SER A 64 -8.86 31.27 7.77
C SER A 64 -8.04 30.49 6.75
N ASP A 65 -6.95 31.09 6.27
CA ASP A 65 -6.05 30.47 5.29
C ASP A 65 -5.29 29.28 5.87
N GLY A 66 -5.21 28.23 5.06
CA GLY A 66 -4.41 27.04 5.33
C GLY A 66 -2.93 27.35 5.36
N ARG A 67 -2.18 26.59 6.16
CA ARG A 67 -0.74 26.76 6.36
C ARG A 67 -0.01 25.45 6.20
N ARG A 68 1.28 25.53 5.87
CA ARG A 68 2.12 24.34 5.86
C ARG A 68 2.23 23.78 7.26
N ARG A 69 2.15 22.45 7.32
CA ARG A 69 2.31 21.70 8.55
C ARG A 69 3.51 20.77 8.47
N THR A 70 4.26 20.69 9.55
CA THR A 70 5.40 19.79 9.66
C THR A 70 4.94 18.33 9.55
N PRO A 71 5.81 17.40 9.10
CA PRO A 71 5.47 15.98 9.06
C PRO A 71 5.04 15.43 10.42
N TRP A 72 5.66 15.91 11.51
CA TRP A 72 5.25 15.58 12.88
C TRP A 72 3.84 16.07 13.20
N GLY A 73 3.51 17.31 12.83
CA GLY A 73 2.16 17.84 12.96
C GLY A 73 1.14 16.98 12.20
N GLN A 74 1.43 16.62 10.95
CA GLN A 74 0.56 15.72 10.17
C GLN A 74 0.41 14.35 10.85
N ALA A 75 1.50 13.77 11.35
CA ALA A 75 1.49 12.49 12.08
C ALA A 75 0.60 12.53 13.33
N THR A 76 0.66 13.60 14.14
CA THR A 76 -0.21 13.75 15.31
C THR A 76 -1.69 13.82 14.94
N THR A 77 -2.04 14.35 13.77
CA THR A 77 -3.44 14.37 13.31
C THR A 77 -3.91 13.04 12.79
N ILE A 78 -3.07 12.30 12.06
CA ILE A 78 -3.38 10.92 11.66
C ILE A 78 -3.51 10.02 12.90
N PHE A 79 -2.63 10.17 13.89
CA PHE A 79 -2.75 9.51 15.20
C PHE A 79 -4.09 9.83 15.88
N HIS A 80 -4.46 11.11 15.93
CA HIS A 80 -5.73 11.53 16.53
C HIS A 80 -6.95 10.96 15.78
N LYS A 81 -6.91 10.94 14.44
CA LYS A 81 -7.92 10.27 13.60
C LYS A 81 -8.05 8.79 14.01
N ARG A 82 -6.93 8.07 14.09
CA ARG A 82 -6.90 6.65 14.48
C ARG A 82 -7.48 6.43 15.88
N ALA A 83 -7.19 7.32 16.82
CA ALA A 83 -7.75 7.27 18.18
C ALA A 83 -9.28 7.46 18.20
N LEU A 84 -9.83 8.36 17.38
CA LEU A 84 -11.28 8.52 17.23
C LEU A 84 -11.93 7.28 16.61
N ILE A 85 -11.31 6.70 15.59
CA ILE A 85 -11.84 5.51 14.90
C ILE A 85 -11.84 4.30 15.83
N VAL A 86 -10.79 4.08 16.63
CA VAL A 86 -10.72 2.93 17.54
C VAL A 86 -11.84 2.94 18.59
N ARG A 87 -12.37 4.10 19.00
CA ARG A 87 -13.54 4.16 19.89
C ARG A 87 -14.78 3.48 19.29
N ARG A 88 -14.89 3.42 17.96
CA ARG A 88 -16.02 2.82 17.24
C ARG A 88 -15.64 1.50 16.54
N SER A 89 -14.36 1.24 16.32
CA SER A 89 -13.81 0.06 15.65
C SER A 89 -12.66 -0.54 16.47
N TRP A 90 -13.01 -1.10 17.64
CA TRP A 90 -12.05 -1.63 18.62
C TRP A 90 -11.73 -3.12 18.43
N LEU A 91 -12.50 -3.85 17.62
CA LEU A 91 -12.43 -5.30 17.51
C LEU A 91 -11.06 -5.81 17.03
N ALA A 92 -10.54 -5.23 15.94
CA ALA A 92 -9.25 -5.66 15.37
C ALA A 92 -8.06 -5.49 16.33
N PRO A 93 -7.83 -4.31 16.96
CA PRO A 93 -6.73 -4.18 17.93
C PRO A 93 -6.94 -5.03 19.19
N LEU A 94 -8.19 -5.24 19.64
CA LEU A 94 -8.47 -6.13 20.77
C LEU A 94 -8.15 -7.59 20.44
N LEU A 95 -8.54 -8.08 19.25
CA LEU A 95 -8.18 -9.42 18.80
C LEU A 95 -6.66 -9.58 18.66
N ALA A 96 -5.95 -8.57 18.16
CA ALA A 96 -4.50 -8.58 18.10
C ALA A 96 -3.87 -8.78 19.49
N LEU A 97 -4.31 -7.98 20.49
CA LEU A 97 -3.85 -8.12 21.88
C LEU A 97 -4.22 -9.49 22.47
N ALA A 98 -5.44 -9.96 22.25
CA ALA A 98 -5.90 -11.25 22.74
C ALA A 98 -5.05 -12.40 22.18
N VAL A 99 -4.76 -12.40 20.88
CA VAL A 99 -3.90 -13.42 20.23
C VAL A 99 -2.48 -13.38 20.79
N ALA A 100 -1.87 -12.20 20.92
CA ALA A 100 -0.52 -12.07 21.44
C ALA A 100 -0.42 -12.53 22.90
N ILE A 101 -1.32 -12.05 23.77
CA ILE A 101 -1.28 -12.36 25.20
C ILE A 101 -1.65 -13.82 25.46
N SER A 102 -2.71 -14.35 24.84
CA SER A 102 -3.11 -15.75 25.02
C SER A 102 -2.07 -16.72 24.46
N GLY A 103 -1.51 -16.43 23.28
CA GLY A 103 -0.45 -17.20 22.66
C GLY A 103 0.87 -17.18 23.42
N ALA A 104 1.10 -16.18 24.26
CA ALA A 104 2.26 -16.11 25.14
C ALA A 104 2.02 -16.73 26.52
N TRP A 105 0.81 -16.63 27.07
CA TRP A 105 0.47 -17.10 28.41
C TRP A 105 0.11 -18.59 28.45
N TRP A 106 -0.79 -19.04 27.58
CA TRP A 106 -1.28 -20.43 27.59
C TRP A 106 -0.16 -21.47 27.47
N PRO A 107 0.82 -21.31 26.54
CA PRO A 107 1.82 -22.35 26.32
C PRO A 107 2.87 -22.45 27.44
N VAL A 108 2.92 -21.50 28.38
CA VAL A 108 3.90 -21.54 29.49
C VAL A 108 3.75 -22.81 30.35
N ARG A 109 2.57 -23.44 30.33
CA ARG A 109 2.33 -24.74 30.97
C ARG A 109 3.20 -25.88 30.42
N PHE A 110 3.68 -25.77 29.18
CA PHE A 110 4.56 -26.77 28.59
C PHE A 110 6.01 -26.62 29.05
N VAL A 111 6.40 -25.45 29.57
CA VAL A 111 7.77 -25.26 30.09
C VAL A 111 7.84 -25.90 31.48
N ASN A 112 8.26 -27.16 31.54
CA ASN A 112 8.55 -27.88 32.77
C ASN A 112 10.07 -27.89 33.01
N GLY A 113 10.50 -27.61 34.25
CA GLY A 113 11.90 -27.43 34.60
C GLY A 113 12.35 -25.96 34.66
N GLY A 114 13.44 -25.70 35.37
CA GLY A 114 14.11 -24.39 35.39
C GLY A 114 14.99 -24.19 34.15
N VAL A 115 15.58 -23.00 34.03
CA VAL A 115 16.54 -22.71 32.94
C VAL A 115 17.67 -23.74 32.98
N MET A 116 17.95 -24.40 31.85
CA MET A 116 19.03 -25.41 31.77
C MET A 116 20.35 -24.80 32.26
N SER A 117 21.02 -25.45 33.21
CA SER A 117 22.32 -25.00 33.72
C SER A 117 23.39 -25.15 32.65
N CYS A 118 24.31 -24.20 32.57
CA CYS A 118 25.51 -24.29 31.72
C CYS A 118 26.59 -25.22 32.31
N GLY A 119 26.46 -25.58 33.59
CA GLY A 119 27.37 -26.49 34.25
C GLY A 119 27.14 -27.95 33.85
N HIS A 120 28.22 -28.64 33.55
CA HIS A 120 28.24 -30.09 33.33
C HIS A 120 28.23 -30.81 34.69
N GLN A 121 27.53 -31.94 34.81
CA GLN A 121 27.88 -32.91 35.86
C GLN A 121 29.05 -33.73 35.33
N PRO A 122 30.29 -33.55 35.86
CA PRO A 122 31.41 -34.38 35.45
C PRO A 122 31.11 -35.83 35.83
N PHE A 123 31.03 -36.71 34.83
CA PHE A 123 31.05 -38.14 35.08
C PHE A 123 32.51 -38.55 35.30
N PHE A 124 32.84 -38.87 36.55
CA PHE A 124 34.08 -39.55 36.87
C PHE A 124 33.83 -41.05 36.73
N ASP A 125 34.00 -41.59 35.52
CA ASP A 125 34.02 -43.04 35.37
C ASP A 125 35.41 -43.56 35.70
N SER A 126 35.45 -44.54 36.58
CA SER A 126 36.69 -45.11 37.09
C SER A 126 36.73 -46.56 36.68
N ALA A 127 36.72 -46.85 35.38
CA ALA A 127 36.66 -48.22 34.87
C ALA A 127 37.87 -49.06 35.35
N PRO A 128 37.68 -50.09 36.19
CA PRO A 128 38.74 -51.03 36.58
C PRO A 128 38.82 -52.23 35.64
N SER A 129 37.89 -52.38 34.69
CA SER A 129 37.64 -53.64 33.98
C SER A 129 38.10 -53.58 32.52
N PHE A 130 39.20 -54.27 32.27
CA PHE A 130 39.78 -54.54 30.96
C PHE A 130 38.96 -55.62 30.24
N TRP A 131 37.79 -55.28 29.71
CA TRP A 131 37.06 -56.15 28.76
C TRP A 131 37.00 -55.44 27.41
N PRO A 132 37.82 -55.85 26.42
CA PRO A 132 37.77 -55.27 25.09
C PRO A 132 36.45 -55.67 24.40
N PRO A 133 35.81 -54.77 23.62
CA PRO A 133 34.83 -55.21 22.63
C PRO A 133 35.53 -56.17 21.65
N ARG A 134 34.81 -57.16 21.09
CA ARG A 134 35.35 -58.04 20.05
C ARG A 134 35.81 -57.18 18.85
N LEU A 135 37.12 -56.97 18.71
CA LEU A 135 37.70 -56.29 17.54
C LEU A 135 37.84 -57.31 16.40
N SER A 136 37.44 -56.92 15.20
CA SER A 136 37.64 -57.71 13.97
C SER A 136 38.99 -57.38 13.31
N GLU A 137 39.38 -58.15 12.29
CA GLU A 137 40.62 -57.91 11.52
C GLU A 137 40.71 -56.48 10.96
N ASN A 138 41.92 -55.90 10.98
CA ASN A 138 42.25 -54.61 10.36
C ASN A 138 41.40 -53.42 10.84
N THR A 139 41.08 -53.40 12.13
CA THR A 139 40.26 -52.35 12.73
C THR A 139 41.04 -51.13 13.18
N LEU A 140 42.37 -51.05 13.16
CA LEU A 140 43.10 -49.85 13.59
C LEU A 140 44.26 -49.51 12.65
N PHE A 141 44.38 -48.29 12.15
CA PHE A 141 45.54 -47.91 11.33
C PHE A 141 46.78 -47.66 12.21
N ALA A 142 47.95 -48.14 11.82
CA ALA A 142 49.19 -47.88 12.54
C ALA A 142 50.33 -47.51 11.58
N ALA A 143 51.04 -46.41 11.86
CA ALA A 143 52.16 -45.92 11.06
C ALA A 143 53.35 -45.49 11.94
N PRO A 144 54.61 -45.63 11.48
CA PRO A 144 55.02 -46.31 10.27
C PRO A 144 54.79 -47.83 10.36
N SER A 145 54.95 -48.57 9.26
CA SER A 145 54.66 -50.02 9.21
C SER A 145 55.37 -50.86 10.29
N SER A 146 56.53 -50.38 10.76
CA SER A 146 57.31 -50.96 11.87
C SER A 146 56.66 -50.79 13.25
N LEU A 147 55.70 -49.89 13.40
CA LEU A 147 54.96 -49.69 14.64
C LEU A 147 54.03 -50.87 14.94
N VAL A 148 53.48 -51.53 13.92
CA VAL A 148 52.57 -52.69 14.11
C VAL A 148 53.29 -53.84 14.80
N THR A 149 54.52 -54.14 14.39
CA THR A 149 55.32 -55.20 15.01
C THR A 149 55.72 -54.85 16.44
N MET A 150 55.99 -53.58 16.74
CA MET A 150 56.23 -53.10 18.10
C MET A 150 54.99 -53.21 18.97
N LEU A 151 53.84 -52.73 18.49
CA LEU A 151 52.57 -52.78 19.21
C LEU A 151 52.15 -54.21 19.54
N ASN A 152 52.34 -55.14 18.59
CA ASN A 152 52.11 -56.58 18.79
C ASN A 152 53.07 -57.24 19.79
N ALA A 153 54.29 -56.70 19.98
CA ALA A 153 55.26 -57.19 20.94
C ALA A 153 55.06 -56.61 22.36
N SER A 154 54.52 -55.39 22.48
CA SER A 154 54.30 -54.67 23.74
C SER A 154 52.95 -54.95 24.43
N VAL A 155 52.20 -55.94 23.95
CA VAL A 155 50.84 -56.20 24.43
C VAL A 155 50.87 -56.85 25.84
N PRO A 156 50.16 -56.30 26.85
CA PRO A 156 50.08 -56.89 28.19
C PRO A 156 49.51 -58.33 28.19
N GLU A 157 49.87 -59.14 29.20
CA GLU A 157 49.37 -60.52 29.41
C GLU A 157 47.83 -60.68 29.35
N VAL A 158 47.09 -59.59 29.56
CA VAL A 158 45.62 -59.53 29.49
C VAL A 158 45.05 -59.79 28.08
N PHE A 159 45.83 -59.56 27.02
CA PHE A 159 45.42 -59.89 25.64
C PHE A 159 45.78 -61.31 25.22
N ARG A 160 46.25 -62.17 26.12
CA ARG A 160 46.49 -63.59 25.78
C ARG A 160 45.19 -64.31 25.41
N ASP A 161 44.05 -63.86 25.93
CA ASP A 161 42.71 -64.39 25.58
C ASP A 161 42.25 -63.99 24.16
N TRP A 162 42.86 -62.97 23.55
CA TRP A 162 42.66 -62.67 22.13
C TRP A 162 43.36 -63.68 21.21
N ARG A 163 44.38 -64.37 21.70
CA ARG A 163 45.25 -65.23 20.88
C ARG A 163 44.61 -66.56 20.47
N ASN A 164 43.34 -66.80 20.85
CA ASN A 164 42.50 -67.83 20.26
C ASN A 164 41.82 -67.37 18.95
N ALA A 165 41.98 -66.12 18.53
CA ALA A 165 41.65 -65.62 17.20
C ALA A 165 42.93 -65.18 16.49
N SER A 166 43.20 -65.76 15.32
CA SER A 166 44.34 -65.48 14.44
C SER A 166 44.20 -64.14 13.70
N VAL A 167 43.98 -63.04 14.42
CA VAL A 167 43.52 -61.77 13.85
C VAL A 167 44.39 -60.62 14.35
N ASP A 168 45.13 -59.97 13.45
CA ASP A 168 45.86 -58.71 13.73
C ASP A 168 44.86 -57.53 13.68
N PRO A 169 44.66 -56.78 14.79
CA PRO A 169 43.76 -55.63 14.79
C PRO A 169 44.36 -54.44 14.02
N PHE A 170 45.67 -54.40 13.76
CA PHE A 170 46.34 -53.23 13.21
C PHE A 170 46.62 -53.37 11.70
N LYS A 171 46.18 -52.38 10.93
CA LYS A 171 46.51 -52.20 9.52
C LYS A 171 47.68 -51.23 9.38
N ALA A 172 48.82 -51.76 8.94
CA ALA A 172 50.04 -50.98 8.71
C ALA A 172 49.85 -49.92 7.60
N VAL A 173 50.36 -48.72 7.84
CA VAL A 173 50.44 -47.61 6.89
C VAL A 173 51.87 -47.05 6.90
N ALA A 174 52.38 -46.64 5.74
CA ALA A 174 53.81 -46.40 5.54
C ALA A 174 54.36 -45.20 6.31
N ASP A 175 53.68 -44.05 6.25
CA ASP A 175 54.17 -42.78 6.78
C ASP A 175 53.04 -41.90 7.34
N LYS A 176 53.42 -40.73 7.87
CA LYS A 176 52.54 -39.74 8.50
C LYS A 176 51.44 -39.25 7.54
N ASP A 177 51.80 -38.95 6.29
CA ASP A 177 50.88 -38.38 5.31
C ASP A 177 49.88 -39.43 4.80
N ALA A 178 50.33 -40.66 4.57
CA ALA A 178 49.44 -41.78 4.26
C ALA A 178 48.51 -42.10 5.44
N PHE A 179 48.99 -41.98 6.68
CA PHE A 179 48.16 -42.15 7.88
C PHE A 179 47.06 -41.08 7.94
N ILE A 180 47.40 -39.80 7.79
CA ILE A 180 46.43 -38.68 7.78
C ILE A 180 45.43 -38.84 6.63
N SER A 181 45.91 -39.20 5.43
CA SER A 181 45.06 -39.44 4.25
C SER A 181 44.10 -40.62 4.44
N ALA A 182 44.58 -41.73 5.01
CA ALA A 182 43.75 -42.90 5.31
C ALA A 182 42.63 -42.58 6.31
N ILE A 183 42.94 -41.84 7.38
CA ILE A 183 41.94 -41.37 8.36
C ILE A 183 40.93 -40.42 7.71
N SER A 184 41.41 -39.45 6.92
CA SER A 184 40.57 -38.43 6.27
C SER A 184 39.66 -38.96 5.16
N SER A 185 40.00 -40.09 4.54
CA SER A 185 39.19 -40.70 3.47
C SER A 185 38.09 -41.62 4.02
N HIS A 186 38.29 -42.19 5.22
CA HIS A 186 37.38 -43.20 5.79
C HIS A 186 36.54 -42.68 6.98
N TYR A 187 36.67 -41.40 7.38
CA TYR A 187 36.09 -40.86 8.62
C TYR A 187 34.56 -41.02 8.78
N LYS A 188 33.79 -41.08 7.68
CA LYS A 188 32.31 -41.14 7.71
C LYS A 188 31.73 -42.54 7.92
N ASN A 189 32.43 -43.60 7.46
CA ASN A 189 31.96 -45.00 7.54
C ASN A 189 32.56 -45.78 8.73
N PHE A 190 33.25 -45.12 9.67
CA PHE A 190 33.89 -45.77 10.82
C PHE A 190 32.89 -46.22 11.89
N SER A 191 32.52 -47.50 11.90
CA SER A 191 31.85 -48.09 13.07
C SER A 191 32.83 -48.48 14.18
N THR A 192 34.11 -48.78 13.91
CA THR A 192 35.03 -49.32 14.94
C THR A 192 36.54 -49.09 14.73
N SER A 193 36.98 -48.10 13.95
CA SER A 193 38.40 -48.02 13.56
C SER A 193 39.06 -46.64 13.73
N GLY A 194 39.93 -46.50 14.74
CA GLY A 194 40.88 -45.38 14.89
C GLY A 194 42.28 -45.73 14.37
N GLY A 195 43.31 -45.03 14.83
CA GLY A 195 44.69 -45.36 14.49
C GLY A 195 45.74 -44.52 15.22
N ILE A 196 47.00 -44.91 15.06
CA ILE A 196 48.16 -44.34 15.75
C ILE A 196 49.27 -44.11 14.72
N TYR A 197 49.86 -42.93 14.76
CA TYR A 197 51.16 -42.69 14.19
C TYR A 197 52.13 -42.40 15.33
N LEU A 198 53.26 -43.10 15.37
CA LEU A 198 54.30 -42.90 16.37
C LEU A 198 55.66 -42.93 15.70
N ASP A 199 56.35 -41.80 15.73
CA ASP A 199 57.73 -41.67 15.26
C ASP A 199 58.62 -41.28 16.44
N LEU A 200 59.34 -42.27 16.95
CA LEU A 200 60.24 -42.11 18.09
C LEU A 200 61.49 -41.29 17.75
N SER A 201 61.87 -41.21 16.47
CA SER A 201 63.05 -40.45 16.03
C SER A 201 62.75 -38.96 15.95
N ALA A 202 61.53 -38.61 15.53
CA ALA A 202 61.03 -37.25 15.47
C ALA A 202 60.35 -36.80 16.78
N ASN A 203 60.19 -37.71 17.76
CA ASN A 203 59.43 -37.51 18.99
C ASN A 203 58.00 -37.00 18.74
N GLU A 204 57.36 -37.54 17.70
CA GLU A 204 55.99 -37.18 17.31
C GLU A 204 55.04 -38.36 17.49
N ALA A 205 53.88 -38.10 18.06
CA ALA A 205 52.80 -39.07 18.19
C ALA A 205 51.47 -38.43 17.76
N ILE A 206 50.72 -39.12 16.91
CA ILE A 206 49.38 -38.70 16.49
C ILE A 206 48.43 -39.86 16.76
N VAL A 207 47.36 -39.55 17.48
CA VAL A 207 46.28 -40.50 17.73
C VAL A 207 45.03 -40.00 17.04
N ALA A 208 44.42 -40.85 16.21
CA ALA A 208 43.17 -40.56 15.53
C ALA A 208 42.10 -41.53 16.01
N HIS A 209 40.96 -41.02 16.49
CA HIS A 209 39.88 -41.87 16.97
C HIS A 209 38.51 -41.21 16.83
N ARG A 210 37.47 -41.99 16.51
CA ARG A 210 36.06 -41.54 16.48
C ARG A 210 35.41 -41.77 17.84
N MET A 211 35.27 -40.72 18.65
CA MET A 211 34.66 -40.83 19.98
C MET A 211 33.18 -41.26 19.94
N SER A 212 32.87 -42.37 20.61
CA SER A 212 31.53 -42.82 21.01
C SER A 212 31.57 -43.21 22.50
N THR A 213 30.42 -43.35 23.16
CA THR A 213 30.29 -43.62 24.60
C THR A 213 31.06 -44.86 25.09
N TYR A 214 31.37 -45.82 24.22
CA TYR A 214 32.10 -47.06 24.56
C TYR A 214 33.63 -46.97 24.34
N ASN A 215 34.14 -45.86 23.81
CA ASN A 215 35.49 -45.78 23.25
C ASN A 215 36.58 -45.24 24.19
N LEU A 216 36.22 -44.79 25.40
CA LEU A 216 37.19 -44.42 26.45
C LEU A 216 38.13 -45.59 26.81
N ARG A 217 37.65 -46.82 26.66
CA ARG A 217 38.44 -48.04 26.90
C ARG A 217 39.56 -48.22 25.86
N LEU A 218 39.32 -47.85 24.60
CA LEU A 218 40.32 -47.92 23.54
C LEU A 218 41.42 -46.86 23.73
N PHE A 219 41.03 -45.64 24.15
CA PHE A 219 41.99 -44.60 24.51
C PHE A 219 42.86 -44.99 25.71
N ASN A 220 42.28 -45.70 26.68
CA ASN A 220 43.01 -46.26 27.83
C ASN A 220 43.98 -47.39 27.41
N ILE A 221 43.56 -48.33 26.56
CA ILE A 221 44.45 -49.35 25.97
C ILE A 221 45.65 -48.69 25.28
N LEU A 222 45.37 -47.63 24.52
CA LEU A 222 46.36 -46.98 23.68
C LEU A 222 47.41 -46.18 24.45
N SER A 223 46.96 -45.38 25.42
CA SER A 223 47.85 -44.63 26.30
C SER A 223 48.75 -45.56 27.12
N ASN A 224 48.21 -46.70 27.58
CA ASN A 224 49.03 -47.71 28.27
C ASN A 224 50.05 -48.39 27.33
N ALA A 225 49.71 -48.68 26.07
CA ALA A 225 50.65 -49.30 25.12
C ALA A 225 51.84 -48.39 24.78
N ILE A 226 51.58 -47.11 24.50
CA ILE A 226 52.62 -46.10 24.24
C ILE A 226 53.52 -45.93 25.48
N TYR A 227 52.91 -45.92 26.67
CA TYR A 227 53.60 -45.76 27.93
C TYR A 227 54.47 -46.99 28.30
N GLU A 228 53.95 -48.22 28.13
CA GLU A 228 54.71 -49.46 28.37
C GLU A 228 55.93 -49.57 27.44
N HIS A 229 55.80 -49.13 26.19
CA HIS A 229 56.94 -49.08 25.26
C HIS A 229 57.99 -48.05 25.72
N ALA A 230 57.56 -46.85 26.14
CA ALA A 230 58.45 -45.84 26.72
C ALA A 230 59.16 -46.33 27.99
N LEU A 231 58.49 -47.15 28.82
CA LEU A 231 59.09 -47.78 30.01
C LEU A 231 60.10 -48.87 29.64
N ASN A 232 59.82 -49.70 28.65
CA ASN A 232 60.77 -50.70 28.15
C ASN A 232 62.03 -50.05 27.56
N ALA A 233 61.89 -48.91 26.88
CA ALA A 233 63.03 -48.12 26.40
C ALA A 233 63.86 -47.48 27.53
N THR A 234 63.29 -47.32 28.74
CA THR A 234 63.93 -46.64 29.88
C THR A 234 64.29 -47.57 31.05
N SER A 235 64.09 -48.89 30.93
CA SER A 235 64.43 -49.94 31.92
C SER A 235 63.82 -49.77 33.33
N SER A 236 62.79 -48.93 33.49
CA SER A 236 62.10 -48.72 34.76
C SER A 236 60.77 -49.48 34.78
N ARG A 237 60.74 -50.69 35.37
CA ARG A 237 59.49 -51.45 35.57
C ARG A 237 58.79 -51.03 36.86
N SER A 238 57.66 -50.32 36.75
CA SER A 238 56.73 -50.06 37.85
C SER A 238 55.30 -50.30 37.38
N GLY A 239 54.51 -51.07 38.16
CA GLY A 239 53.26 -51.75 37.76
C GLY A 239 52.08 -50.88 37.29
N SER A 240 50.96 -51.54 36.98
CA SER A 240 49.79 -50.95 36.32
C SER A 240 49.28 -49.69 37.03
N ARG A 241 49.17 -48.59 36.29
CA ARG A 241 48.66 -47.31 36.82
C ARG A 241 47.33 -46.96 36.17
N ARG A 242 46.37 -46.57 37.02
CA ARG A 242 45.01 -46.22 36.63
C ARG A 242 44.98 -44.80 36.06
N ILE A 243 44.65 -44.67 34.78
CA ILE A 243 44.40 -43.36 34.17
C ILE A 243 42.97 -42.93 34.53
N VAL A 244 42.84 -41.91 35.39
CA VAL A 244 41.57 -41.25 35.69
C VAL A 244 41.42 -40.11 34.68
N THR A 245 40.46 -40.24 33.75
CA THR A 245 40.15 -39.19 32.78
C THR A 245 38.77 -38.64 33.05
N SER A 246 38.66 -37.31 33.15
CA SER A 246 37.36 -36.62 33.15
C SER A 246 36.91 -36.45 31.70
N PHE A 247 35.71 -36.90 31.38
CA PHE A 247 35.09 -36.64 30.09
C PHE A 247 33.72 -36.03 30.29
N THR A 248 33.31 -35.19 29.35
CA THR A 248 31.99 -34.55 29.33
C THR A 248 31.19 -35.14 28.18
N THR A 249 29.97 -35.58 28.45
CA THR A 249 29.05 -35.96 27.39
C THR A 249 28.60 -34.70 26.65
N LEU A 250 28.46 -34.80 25.32
CA LEU A 250 27.73 -33.79 24.58
C LEU A 250 26.28 -33.79 25.10
N PRO A 251 25.65 -32.62 25.28
CA PRO A 251 24.32 -32.57 25.84
C PRO A 251 23.33 -33.41 25.04
N GLU A 252 22.66 -34.35 25.70
CA GLU A 252 21.59 -35.12 25.08
C GLU A 252 20.30 -34.28 25.01
N MET A 253 19.55 -34.41 23.92
CA MET A 253 18.22 -33.81 23.78
C MET A 253 17.26 -34.51 24.73
N SER A 254 17.01 -33.92 25.91
CA SER A 254 16.10 -34.46 26.91
C SER A 254 14.63 -34.32 26.49
N THR A 255 13.73 -35.08 27.11
CA THR A 255 12.27 -34.95 26.92
C THR A 255 11.75 -33.56 27.29
N GLU A 256 12.41 -32.86 28.22
CA GLU A 256 12.09 -31.47 28.60
C GLU A 256 12.34 -30.49 27.44
N SER A 257 13.37 -30.75 26.61
CA SER A 257 13.68 -29.96 25.40
C SER A 257 12.57 -30.02 24.34
N LEU A 258 11.80 -31.11 24.27
CA LEU A 258 10.67 -31.25 23.34
C LEU A 258 9.47 -30.39 23.76
N TYR A 259 9.19 -30.26 25.05
CA TYR A 259 8.09 -29.44 25.54
C TYR A 259 8.38 -27.94 25.45
N THR A 260 9.63 -27.52 25.68
CA THR A 260 10.04 -26.12 25.44
C THR A 260 9.97 -25.74 23.96
N LEU A 261 10.26 -26.69 23.05
CA LEU A 261 10.04 -26.50 21.60
C LEU A 261 8.55 -26.34 21.24
N GLN A 262 7.65 -27.07 21.90
CA GLN A 262 6.20 -26.90 21.71
C GLN A 262 5.70 -25.52 22.17
N TRP A 263 6.17 -25.05 23.34
CA TRP A 263 5.89 -23.67 23.80
C TRP A 263 6.31 -22.64 22.75
N LEU A 264 7.55 -22.77 22.26
CA LEU A 264 8.10 -21.83 21.30
C LEU A 264 7.36 -21.85 19.96
N ALA A 265 6.90 -23.02 19.52
CA ALA A 265 6.13 -23.16 18.30
C ALA A 265 4.81 -22.37 18.37
N ILE A 266 4.09 -22.49 19.49
CA ILE A 266 2.80 -21.80 19.68
C ILE A 266 3.00 -20.30 19.90
N PHE A 267 4.01 -19.92 20.71
CA PHE A 267 4.36 -18.52 20.92
C PHE A 267 4.78 -17.83 19.62
N GLY A 268 5.67 -18.46 18.84
CA GLY A 268 6.13 -17.95 17.55
C GLY A 268 4.99 -17.80 16.54
N ALA A 269 4.08 -18.77 16.48
CA ALA A 269 2.88 -18.71 15.65
C ALA A 269 1.96 -17.53 16.01
N ALA A 270 1.69 -17.31 17.30
CA ALA A 270 0.86 -16.20 17.75
C ALA A 270 1.50 -14.84 17.43
N MET A 271 2.81 -14.71 17.66
CA MET A 271 3.56 -13.48 17.40
C MET A 271 3.79 -13.21 15.90
N ALA A 272 3.68 -14.23 15.04
CA ALA A 272 3.65 -14.08 13.59
C ALA A 272 2.31 -13.51 13.09
N VAL A 273 1.20 -13.88 13.72
CA VAL A 273 -0.15 -13.39 13.37
C VAL A 273 -0.39 -11.97 13.89
N PHE A 274 0.18 -11.61 15.04
CA PHE A 274 -0.05 -10.32 15.70
C PHE A 274 0.07 -9.09 14.77
N PRO A 275 1.14 -8.90 13.98
CA PRO A 275 1.27 -7.73 13.12
C PRO A 275 0.26 -7.67 11.96
N ALA A 276 -0.31 -8.81 11.56
CA ALA A 276 -1.23 -8.89 10.43
C ALA A 276 -2.53 -8.11 10.66
N PHE A 277 -2.97 -7.97 11.93
CA PHE A 277 -4.16 -7.20 12.26
C PHE A 277 -4.03 -5.71 11.91
N PHE A 278 -2.82 -5.16 11.94
CA PHE A 278 -2.58 -3.75 11.59
C PHE A 278 -2.67 -3.48 10.08
N ALA A 279 -2.45 -4.51 9.24
CA ALA A 279 -2.62 -4.40 7.78
C ALA A 279 -4.07 -4.13 7.37
N ILE A 280 -5.05 -4.67 8.12
CA ILE A 280 -6.47 -4.61 7.77
C ILE A 280 -6.94 -3.17 7.61
N TYR A 281 -6.60 -2.30 8.57
CA TYR A 281 -7.08 -0.92 8.53
C TYR A 281 -6.48 -0.15 7.36
N ILE A 282 -5.17 -0.26 7.15
CA ILE A 282 -4.48 0.51 6.10
C ILE A 282 -4.96 0.07 4.72
N ALA A 283 -5.12 -1.24 4.52
CA ALA A 283 -5.70 -1.77 3.30
C ALA A 283 -7.13 -1.29 3.07
N LYS A 284 -7.95 -1.20 4.15
CA LYS A 284 -9.32 -0.66 4.09
C LYS A 284 -9.33 0.83 3.73
N GLU A 285 -8.50 1.64 4.39
CA GLU A 285 -8.41 3.08 4.18
C GLU A 285 -8.02 3.41 2.73
N ARG A 286 -7.06 2.66 2.18
CA ARG A 286 -6.67 2.76 0.77
C ARG A 286 -7.79 2.33 -0.18
N HIS A 287 -8.44 1.19 0.08
CA HIS A 287 -9.54 0.70 -0.76
C HIS A 287 -10.73 1.67 -0.79
N SER A 288 -10.99 2.38 0.30
CA SER A 288 -12.02 3.43 0.37
C SER A 288 -11.59 4.77 -0.26
N SER A 289 -10.39 4.86 -0.85
CA SER A 289 -9.80 6.09 -1.41
C SER A 289 -9.65 7.25 -0.41
N VAL A 290 -9.85 7.01 0.88
CA VAL A 290 -9.73 8.03 1.95
C VAL A 290 -8.29 8.56 2.02
N GLN A 291 -7.29 7.70 1.79
CA GLN A 291 -5.90 8.13 1.72
C GLN A 291 -5.64 9.10 0.56
N ALA A 292 -6.23 8.84 -0.62
CA ALA A 292 -6.12 9.75 -1.76
C ALA A 292 -6.77 11.11 -1.43
N MET A 293 -7.94 11.10 -0.79
CA MET A 293 -8.62 12.32 -0.34
C MET A 293 -7.80 13.13 0.66
N GLN A 294 -7.10 12.47 1.59
CA GLN A 294 -6.18 13.14 2.55
C GLN A 294 -4.99 13.78 1.86
N VAL A 295 -4.35 13.04 0.93
CA VAL A 295 -3.20 13.53 0.15
C VAL A 295 -3.58 14.73 -0.71
N ALA A 296 -4.78 14.70 -1.28
CA ALA A 296 -5.33 15.81 -2.06
C ALA A 296 -5.65 17.04 -1.18
N ASN A 297 -6.15 16.83 0.03
CA ASN A 297 -6.62 17.89 0.92
C ASN A 297 -5.71 18.13 2.14
N GLY A 298 -4.41 18.31 1.90
CA GLY A 298 -3.46 18.89 2.88
C GLY A 298 -2.39 17.95 3.44
N LEU A 299 -2.47 16.64 3.21
CA LEU A 299 -1.43 15.69 3.60
C LEU A 299 -0.30 15.67 2.55
N ALA A 300 0.57 16.67 2.61
CA ALA A 300 1.65 16.86 1.63
C ALA A 300 2.85 15.90 1.77
N ASN A 301 3.10 15.32 2.96
CA ASN A 301 4.26 14.46 3.21
C ASN A 301 3.85 13.01 3.52
N PRO A 302 4.32 12.00 2.75
CA PRO A 302 4.02 10.60 3.03
C PRO A 302 4.60 10.15 4.38
N LEU A 303 5.69 10.77 4.84
CA LEU A 303 6.27 10.51 6.15
C LEU A 303 5.27 10.80 7.28
N GLY A 304 4.49 11.88 7.19
CA GLY A 304 3.50 12.23 8.20
C GLY A 304 2.39 11.18 8.30
N LEU A 305 1.97 10.62 7.15
CA LEU A 305 0.97 9.54 7.11
C LEU A 305 1.47 8.29 7.84
N TRP A 306 2.59 7.74 7.39
CA TRP A 306 3.12 6.48 7.90
C TRP A 306 3.56 6.59 9.36
N LEU A 307 4.19 7.70 9.74
CA LEU A 307 4.58 7.95 11.13
C LEU A 307 3.37 8.02 12.05
N GLY A 308 2.26 8.66 11.63
CA GLY A 308 1.04 8.73 12.41
C GLY A 308 0.40 7.36 12.67
N HIS A 309 0.36 6.49 11.66
CA HIS A 309 -0.10 5.10 11.83
C HIS A 309 0.83 4.32 12.75
N LEU A 310 2.15 4.42 12.55
CA LEU A 310 3.15 3.70 13.34
C LEU A 310 3.10 4.11 14.82
N MET A 311 3.00 5.42 15.11
CA MET A 311 2.86 5.94 16.47
C MET A 311 1.62 5.33 17.16
N PHE A 312 0.51 5.19 16.44
CA PHE A 312 -0.71 4.61 16.99
C PHE A 312 -0.59 3.10 17.25
N ASP A 313 -0.11 2.35 16.26
CA ASP A 313 0.00 0.89 16.34
C ASP A 313 1.06 0.43 17.34
N SER A 314 2.10 1.26 17.55
CA SER A 314 3.15 1.01 18.54
C SER A 314 2.64 0.92 19.97
N LEU A 315 1.56 1.61 20.32
CA LEU A 315 0.97 1.57 21.66
C LEU A 315 0.51 0.15 22.02
N PHE A 316 -0.13 -0.53 21.07
CA PHE A 316 -0.58 -1.91 21.24
C PHE A 316 0.58 -2.90 21.30
N THR A 317 1.63 -2.64 20.51
CA THR A 317 2.87 -3.43 20.55
C THR A 317 3.55 -3.35 21.92
N VAL A 318 3.75 -2.13 22.43
CA VAL A 318 4.38 -1.92 23.74
C VAL A 318 3.51 -2.47 24.87
N PHE A 319 2.19 -2.30 24.78
CA PHE A 319 1.25 -2.87 25.75
C PHE A 319 1.33 -4.39 25.80
N ALA A 320 1.25 -5.07 24.64
CA ALA A 320 1.37 -6.53 24.56
C ALA A 320 2.72 -7.03 25.09
N ALA A 321 3.82 -6.42 24.66
CA ALA A 321 5.17 -6.79 25.10
C ALA A 321 5.33 -6.63 26.62
N THR A 322 4.80 -5.56 27.21
CA THR A 322 4.86 -5.30 28.65
C THR A 322 4.06 -6.34 29.43
N TRP A 323 2.84 -6.67 29.01
CA TRP A 323 2.03 -7.69 29.65
C TRP A 323 2.66 -9.09 29.60
N ILE A 324 3.19 -9.47 28.44
CA ILE A 324 3.88 -10.76 28.28
C ILE A 324 5.12 -10.83 29.18
N THR A 325 5.86 -9.72 29.27
CA THR A 325 7.04 -9.61 30.13
C THR A 325 6.69 -9.71 31.62
N ILE A 326 5.55 -9.12 32.04
CA ILE A 326 5.04 -9.27 33.42
C ILE A 326 4.72 -10.74 33.71
N VAL A 327 4.03 -11.43 32.79
CA VAL A 327 3.69 -12.86 32.93
C VAL A 327 4.97 -13.71 33.09
N TYR A 328 5.99 -13.47 32.27
CA TYR A 328 7.26 -14.20 32.38
C TYR A 328 8.07 -13.80 33.62
N GLY A 329 7.96 -12.53 34.05
CA GLY A 329 8.56 -12.02 35.28
C GLY A 329 8.00 -12.60 36.56
N VAL A 330 6.77 -13.12 36.56
CA VAL A 330 6.19 -13.86 37.70
C VAL A 330 6.82 -15.26 37.82
N ILE A 331 7.32 -15.83 36.72
CA ILE A 331 7.84 -17.20 36.63
C ILE A 331 9.35 -17.16 36.40
N ARG A 332 10.08 -16.48 37.30
CA ARG A 332 11.51 -16.15 37.13
C ARG A 332 12.44 -17.36 36.98
N ASP A 333 12.05 -18.51 37.51
CA ASP A 333 12.89 -19.71 37.48
C ASP A 333 12.99 -20.33 36.07
N LYS A 334 12.10 -19.92 35.15
CA LYS A 334 11.99 -20.48 33.80
C LYS A 334 12.55 -19.58 32.69
N PHE A 335 12.74 -18.29 32.95
CA PHE A 335 13.15 -17.31 31.94
C PHE A 335 14.29 -16.41 32.41
N GLN A 336 15.29 -16.21 31.58
CA GLN A 336 16.44 -15.32 31.79
C GLN A 336 16.46 -14.16 30.77
N GLY A 337 17.03 -13.02 31.16
CA GLY A 337 17.17 -11.86 30.26
C GLY A 337 15.85 -11.19 29.87
N ILE A 338 14.86 -11.22 30.75
CA ILE A 338 13.48 -10.76 30.53
C ILE A 338 13.41 -9.29 30.05
N GLY A 339 14.29 -8.42 30.55
CA GLY A 339 14.34 -7.01 30.10
C GLY A 339 14.78 -6.83 28.65
N LEU A 340 15.73 -7.64 28.17
CA LEU A 340 16.16 -7.60 26.77
C LEU A 340 15.12 -8.27 25.86
N LEU A 341 14.44 -9.31 26.34
CA LEU A 341 13.31 -9.93 25.65
C LEU A 341 12.19 -8.91 25.39
N TRP A 342 11.83 -8.08 26.39
CA TRP A 342 10.86 -7.00 26.21
C TRP A 342 11.26 -6.05 25.08
N LEU A 343 12.53 -5.62 25.05
CA LEU A 343 13.03 -4.72 23.99
C LEU A 343 12.90 -5.36 22.60
N VAL A 344 13.28 -6.64 22.47
CA VAL A 344 13.18 -7.37 21.19
C VAL A 344 11.72 -7.58 20.78
N MET A 345 10.80 -7.82 21.72
CA MET A 345 9.36 -7.91 21.43
C MET A 345 8.79 -6.59 20.92
N CYS A 346 9.15 -5.48 21.54
CA CYS A 346 8.79 -4.14 21.07
C CYS A 346 9.31 -3.92 19.65
N LEU A 347 10.61 -4.11 19.42
CA LEU A 347 11.23 -3.98 18.09
C LEU A 347 10.60 -4.90 17.05
N ASN A 348 10.25 -6.13 17.41
CA ASN A 348 9.56 -7.05 16.51
C ASN A 348 8.17 -6.57 16.11
N GLY A 349 7.39 -6.00 17.04
CA GLY A 349 6.10 -5.42 16.68
C GLY A 349 6.23 -4.16 15.83
N PHE A 350 7.24 -3.31 16.07
CA PHE A 350 7.54 -2.16 15.19
C PHE A 350 7.92 -2.59 13.77
N VAL A 351 8.84 -3.56 13.64
CA VAL A 351 9.30 -4.03 12.33
C VAL A 351 8.20 -4.83 11.61
N GLY A 352 7.43 -5.64 12.36
CA GLY A 352 6.30 -6.40 11.83
C GLY A 352 5.16 -5.50 11.35
N THR A 353 4.86 -4.40 12.06
CA THR A 353 3.85 -3.41 11.61
C THR A 353 4.29 -2.71 10.33
N LEU A 354 5.56 -2.30 10.22
CA LEU A 354 6.09 -1.72 8.99
C LEU A 354 6.00 -2.68 7.80
N LEU A 355 6.30 -3.96 8.01
CA LEU A 355 6.12 -4.99 6.98
C LEU A 355 4.64 -5.18 6.61
N ALA A 356 3.74 -5.12 7.60
CA ALA A 356 2.30 -5.17 7.37
C ALA A 356 1.81 -4.01 6.49
N TYR A 357 2.42 -2.83 6.63
CA TYR A 357 2.08 -1.65 5.81
C TYR A 357 2.50 -1.86 4.35
N ILE A 358 3.70 -2.40 4.12
CA ILE A 358 4.18 -2.73 2.77
C ILE A 358 3.23 -3.73 2.09
N VAL A 359 2.83 -4.79 2.79
CA VAL A 359 1.89 -5.78 2.23
C VAL A 359 0.50 -5.18 1.99
N ALA A 360 0.02 -4.29 2.84
CA ALA A 360 -1.24 -3.57 2.62
C ALA A 360 -1.21 -2.68 1.36
N ILE A 361 -0.04 -2.16 0.96
CA ILE A 361 0.15 -1.42 -0.30
C ILE A 361 0.19 -2.37 -1.51
N LEU A 362 0.62 -3.63 -1.35
CA LEU A 362 0.70 -4.56 -2.47
C LEU A 362 -0.60 -5.32 -2.75
N VAL A 363 -1.37 -5.62 -1.70
CA VAL A 363 -2.56 -6.49 -1.81
C VAL A 363 -3.83 -5.67 -1.97
N LYS A 364 -4.65 -5.98 -2.98
CA LYS A 364 -5.88 -5.22 -3.31
C LYS A 364 -6.96 -5.26 -2.23
N SER A 365 -7.13 -6.39 -1.52
CA SER A 365 -8.21 -6.58 -0.53
C SER A 365 -7.72 -6.55 0.93
N PRO A 366 -8.50 -5.99 1.88
CA PRO A 366 -8.09 -5.91 3.29
C PRO A 366 -7.93 -7.28 3.97
N LEU A 367 -8.86 -8.20 3.73
CA LEU A 367 -8.76 -9.59 4.24
C LEU A 367 -7.64 -10.37 3.54
N GLY A 368 -7.38 -10.07 2.27
CA GLY A 368 -6.24 -10.62 1.53
C GLY A 368 -4.91 -10.15 2.12
N ALA A 369 -4.79 -8.87 2.49
CA ALA A 369 -3.58 -8.33 3.12
C ALA A 369 -3.29 -9.02 4.47
N PHE A 370 -4.33 -9.24 5.28
CA PHE A 370 -4.23 -10.05 6.50
C PHE A 370 -3.76 -11.48 6.20
N GLY A 371 -4.42 -12.15 5.25
CA GLY A 371 -4.09 -13.51 4.84
C GLY A 371 -2.65 -13.63 4.34
N VAL A 372 -2.21 -12.75 3.43
CA VAL A 372 -0.84 -12.74 2.90
C VAL A 372 0.19 -12.43 4.00
N MET A 373 -0.13 -11.55 4.96
CA MET A 373 0.77 -11.31 6.09
C MET A 373 0.90 -12.53 7.00
N VAL A 374 -0.22 -13.15 7.39
CA VAL A 374 -0.20 -14.38 8.18
C VAL A 374 0.54 -15.47 7.41
N VAL A 375 0.15 -15.73 6.18
CA VAL A 375 0.73 -16.78 5.33
C VAL A 375 2.20 -16.51 5.06
N SER A 376 2.65 -15.29 4.79
CA SER A 376 4.07 -15.01 4.58
C SER A 376 4.90 -15.25 5.84
N GLN A 377 4.45 -14.77 7.01
CA GLN A 377 5.14 -15.02 8.28
C GLN A 377 5.06 -16.50 8.70
N PHE A 378 3.94 -17.17 8.42
CA PHE A 378 3.64 -18.54 8.86
C PHE A 378 4.17 -19.61 7.90
N ILE A 379 4.25 -19.36 6.59
CA ILE A 379 4.91 -20.25 5.60
C ILE A 379 6.42 -20.22 5.79
N ILE A 380 7.00 -19.04 6.06
CA ILE A 380 8.41 -18.93 6.47
C ILE A 380 8.66 -19.71 7.77
N PHE A 381 7.62 -19.89 8.60
CA PHE A 381 7.66 -20.63 9.86
C PHE A 381 7.37 -22.15 9.74
N LEU A 382 6.50 -22.62 8.83
CA LEU A 382 5.98 -24.01 8.89
C LEU A 382 5.96 -24.86 7.61
N VAL A 383 6.03 -24.34 6.38
CA VAL A 383 5.63 -25.19 5.24
C VAL A 383 6.79 -25.86 4.52
N ARG A 384 6.86 -27.19 4.70
CA ARG A 384 7.08 -28.14 3.60
C ARG A 384 5.73 -28.48 2.96
N LYS A 385 5.72 -28.43 1.61
CA LYS A 385 4.69 -28.82 0.61
C LYS A 385 3.51 -27.85 0.36
N SER A 386 3.58 -27.11 -0.76
CA SER A 386 2.66 -27.18 -1.92
C SER A 386 2.82 -25.96 -2.85
N LEU A 387 3.71 -26.07 -3.85
CA LEU A 387 3.50 -25.64 -5.24
C LEU A 387 4.77 -25.98 -6.03
N GLU A 388 4.71 -27.02 -6.85
CA GLU A 388 5.71 -27.32 -7.86
C GLU A 388 5.67 -26.18 -8.89
N VAL A 389 6.80 -25.50 -9.11
CA VAL A 389 7.22 -24.78 -10.35
C VAL A 389 8.33 -23.73 -10.06
N LEU A 390 8.58 -23.31 -8.80
CA LEU A 390 9.68 -22.35 -8.50
C LEU A 390 10.91 -23.00 -7.84
N HIS A 391 11.47 -24.01 -8.50
CA HIS A 391 12.71 -24.67 -8.06
C HIS A 391 13.93 -23.98 -8.67
N ARG A 392 14.65 -23.13 -7.90
CA ARG A 392 16.14 -23.16 -7.83
C ARG A 392 16.86 -22.17 -6.90
N LEU A 393 16.22 -21.29 -6.13
CA LEU A 393 16.99 -20.28 -5.35
C LEU A 393 16.51 -19.90 -3.93
N THR A 394 15.60 -20.65 -3.30
CA THR A 394 15.26 -20.37 -1.89
C THR A 394 15.16 -21.66 -1.09
N GLY A 395 16.08 -21.78 -0.14
CA GLY A 395 16.37 -22.98 0.64
C GLY A 395 15.20 -23.49 1.48
N SER A 396 15.23 -24.81 1.66
CA SER A 396 14.49 -25.63 2.61
C SER A 396 14.35 -25.01 4.02
N GLN A 397 13.15 -25.10 4.60
CA GLN A 397 12.87 -25.15 6.05
C GLN A 397 13.88 -24.40 6.94
N LEU A 398 13.87 -23.08 6.89
CA LEU A 398 15.16 -22.40 7.04
C LEU A 398 15.59 -22.18 8.50
N TYR A 399 14.70 -21.93 9.48
CA TYR A 399 15.15 -21.66 10.85
C TYR A 399 15.29 -22.92 11.71
N LEU A 400 14.22 -23.66 12.05
CA LEU A 400 14.31 -24.80 12.98
C LEU A 400 14.99 -26.03 12.36
N THR A 401 14.65 -26.40 11.11
CA THR A 401 15.36 -27.49 10.41
C THR A 401 16.79 -27.06 10.07
N GLY A 402 17.02 -25.83 9.64
CA GLY A 402 18.38 -25.29 9.48
C GLY A 402 19.18 -25.38 10.79
N TYR A 403 18.56 -25.09 11.93
CA TYR A 403 19.18 -25.19 13.25
C TYR A 403 19.55 -26.64 13.59
N ILE A 404 18.62 -27.58 13.45
CA ILE A 404 18.81 -29.02 13.71
C ILE A 404 19.83 -29.63 12.74
N VAL A 405 19.71 -29.38 11.44
CA VAL A 405 20.63 -29.89 10.42
C VAL A 405 22.04 -29.35 10.62
N THR A 406 22.20 -28.08 10.98
CA THR A 406 23.52 -27.50 11.30
C THR A 406 24.15 -28.19 12.50
N LEU A 407 23.37 -28.47 13.55
CA LEU A 407 23.85 -29.19 14.74
C LEU A 407 24.34 -30.61 14.45
N PHE A 408 23.68 -31.32 13.53
CA PHE A 408 24.01 -32.74 13.23
C PHE A 408 24.95 -32.94 12.03
N SER A 409 25.09 -31.96 11.14
CA SER A 409 25.78 -32.13 9.85
C SER A 409 27.07 -31.32 9.70
N VAL A 410 27.29 -30.31 10.56
CA VAL A 410 28.45 -29.40 10.48
C VAL A 410 29.45 -29.74 11.58
N THR A 411 30.73 -29.54 11.30
CA THR A 411 31.79 -29.75 12.30
C THR A 411 31.55 -28.85 13.52
N PRO A 412 31.71 -29.33 14.77
CA PRO A 412 31.37 -28.55 15.97
C PRO A 412 32.04 -27.16 16.06
N ARG A 413 33.19 -26.98 15.40
CA ARG A 413 33.93 -25.71 15.33
C ARG A 413 33.26 -24.67 14.43
N GLU A 414 32.53 -25.08 13.41
CA GLU A 414 31.92 -24.19 12.40
C GLU A 414 30.44 -23.93 12.66
N VAL A 415 29.79 -24.72 13.52
CA VAL A 415 28.37 -24.60 13.89
C VAL A 415 27.97 -23.16 14.28
N PRO A 416 28.70 -22.44 15.17
CA PRO A 416 28.28 -21.09 15.58
C PRO A 416 28.30 -20.08 14.44
N ARG A 417 29.25 -20.19 13.52
CA ARG A 417 29.39 -19.29 12.37
C ARG A 417 28.25 -19.50 11.37
N THR A 418 27.98 -20.76 11.02
CA THR A 418 26.93 -21.13 10.07
C THR A 418 25.54 -20.79 10.60
N MET A 419 25.29 -21.02 11.89
CA MET A 419 24.04 -20.62 12.55
C MET A 419 23.81 -19.12 12.53
N ASN A 420 24.86 -18.33 12.79
CA ASN A 420 24.75 -16.88 12.71
C ASN A 420 24.43 -16.41 11.29
N ILE A 421 25.15 -16.91 10.27
CA ILE A 421 24.89 -16.54 8.86
C ILE A 421 23.43 -16.84 8.48
N LEU A 422 22.95 -18.04 8.79
CA LEU A 422 21.58 -18.48 8.50
C LEU A 422 20.52 -17.64 9.24
N HIS A 423 20.79 -17.23 10.47
CA HIS A 423 19.89 -16.34 11.21
C HIS A 423 19.84 -14.92 10.61
N PHE A 424 21.00 -14.32 10.32
CA PHE A 424 21.08 -12.94 9.82
C PHE A 424 20.46 -12.79 8.42
N THR A 425 20.52 -13.83 7.57
CA THR A 425 19.87 -13.81 6.25
C THR A 425 18.35 -13.94 6.37
N LEU A 426 17.87 -14.80 7.26
CA LEU A 426 16.44 -15.04 7.49
C LEU A 426 15.69 -13.92 8.19
N ALA A 427 16.33 -13.32 9.19
CA ALA A 427 15.74 -12.25 9.99
C ALA A 427 15.52 -10.96 9.19
N LEU A 428 16.13 -10.83 8.01
CA LEU A 428 15.95 -9.70 7.10
C LEU A 428 14.62 -9.77 6.34
N VAL A 429 14.13 -10.98 6.05
CA VAL A 429 12.88 -11.21 5.32
C VAL A 429 11.69 -11.36 6.27
N ALA A 430 11.89 -12.04 7.40
CA ALA A 430 10.85 -12.25 8.40
C ALA A 430 11.34 -11.86 9.79
N PRO A 431 10.82 -10.75 10.38
CA PRO A 431 11.28 -10.24 11.67
C PRO A 431 11.03 -11.23 12.82
N ILE A 432 10.03 -12.10 12.67
CA ILE A 432 9.70 -13.16 13.64
C ILE A 432 10.90 -14.05 14.00
N ASN A 433 11.84 -14.26 13.06
CA ASN A 433 13.02 -15.09 13.31
C ASN A 433 13.93 -14.49 14.40
N SER A 434 13.97 -13.16 14.53
CA SER A 434 14.71 -12.47 15.60
C SER A 434 14.05 -12.71 16.96
N LEU A 435 12.72 -12.65 17.02
CA LEU A 435 11.97 -12.91 18.26
C LEU A 435 12.05 -14.38 18.70
N VAL A 436 11.95 -15.32 17.76
CA VAL A 436 12.08 -16.76 18.06
C VAL A 436 13.49 -17.08 18.59
N ARG A 437 14.54 -16.43 18.05
CA ARG A 437 15.90 -16.53 18.61
C ARG A 437 15.99 -15.95 20.02
N ALA A 438 15.43 -14.78 20.27
CA ALA A 438 15.40 -14.17 21.60
C ALA A 438 14.72 -15.08 22.62
N ALA A 439 13.61 -15.70 22.22
CA ALA A 439 12.87 -16.65 23.02
C ALA A 439 13.70 -17.92 23.31
N PHE A 440 14.41 -18.48 22.32
CA PHE A 440 15.35 -19.60 22.54
C PHE A 440 16.44 -19.26 23.57
N VAL A 441 17.03 -18.08 23.46
CA VAL A 441 18.06 -17.62 24.40
C VAL A 441 17.48 -17.42 25.80
N SER A 442 16.23 -16.92 25.92
CA SER A 442 15.59 -16.66 27.21
C SER A 442 15.36 -17.91 28.06
N VAL A 443 15.11 -19.06 27.43
CA VAL A 443 14.95 -20.36 28.13
C VAL A 443 16.23 -21.21 28.11
N ASN A 444 17.34 -20.63 27.64
CA ASN A 444 18.62 -21.32 27.40
C ASN A 444 18.50 -22.62 26.59
N GLN A 445 17.59 -22.65 25.60
CA GLN A 445 17.44 -23.80 24.73
C GLN A 445 18.69 -23.96 23.86
N PHE A 446 19.19 -25.19 23.75
CA PHE A 446 20.44 -25.51 23.04
C PHE A 446 21.67 -24.79 23.61
N PHE A 447 21.66 -24.41 24.89
CA PHE A 447 22.80 -23.80 25.59
C PHE A 447 23.25 -22.45 25.00
N LEU A 448 22.35 -21.75 24.29
CA LEU A 448 22.65 -20.47 23.62
C LEU A 448 23.01 -19.32 24.58
N LEU A 449 22.69 -19.45 25.87
CA LEU A 449 23.01 -18.47 26.92
C LEU A 449 24.37 -18.74 27.60
N CYS A 450 24.98 -19.90 27.33
CA CYS A 450 26.21 -20.36 27.96
C CYS A 450 27.46 -19.77 27.30
N ASP A 451 28.45 -19.41 28.13
CA ASP A 451 29.79 -19.07 27.69
C ASP A 451 30.78 -19.80 28.60
N GLY A 452 31.30 -20.93 28.10
CA GLY A 452 31.90 -21.96 28.95
C GLY A 452 30.87 -22.55 29.93
N GLU A 453 31.23 -22.64 31.20
CA GLU A 453 30.38 -23.24 32.26
C GLU A 453 29.43 -22.24 32.93
N ASN A 454 29.57 -20.94 32.61
CA ASN A 454 28.81 -19.87 33.24
C ASN A 454 27.65 -19.40 32.37
N ILE A 455 26.53 -19.08 33.03
CA ILE A 455 25.42 -18.35 32.42
C ILE A 455 25.85 -16.88 32.31
N THR A 456 25.85 -16.34 31.10
CA THR A 456 26.14 -14.92 30.90
C THR A 456 24.97 -14.05 31.34
N SER A 457 25.22 -13.07 32.21
CA SER A 457 24.21 -12.10 32.62
C SER A 457 23.98 -11.07 31.50
N GLY A 458 22.72 -10.88 31.09
CA GLY A 458 22.33 -10.14 29.89
C GLY A 458 22.50 -8.61 29.92
N ALA A 459 23.51 -8.07 30.61
CA ALA A 459 23.60 -6.66 30.97
C ALA A 459 24.27 -5.72 29.93
N GLY A 460 24.68 -6.20 28.75
CA GLY A 460 25.41 -5.38 27.77
C GLY A 460 24.77 -5.32 26.37
N LEU A 461 24.92 -4.19 25.65
CA LEU A 461 24.45 -4.01 24.27
C LEU A 461 25.03 -5.08 23.31
N ILE A 462 26.21 -5.62 23.62
CA ILE A 462 26.88 -6.70 22.86
C ILE A 462 26.04 -8.00 22.85
N SER A 463 25.25 -8.25 23.90
CA SER A 463 24.37 -9.42 24.00
C SER A 463 23.19 -9.37 23.02
N ILE A 464 22.85 -8.19 22.46
CA ILE A 464 21.76 -8.06 21.48
C ILE A 464 22.00 -8.91 20.23
N THR A 465 23.25 -9.14 19.87
CA THR A 465 23.62 -10.02 18.76
C THR A 465 23.20 -11.47 19.01
N ARG A 466 23.16 -11.92 20.27
CA ARG A 466 22.65 -13.24 20.68
C ARG A 466 21.12 -13.27 20.67
N TYR A 467 20.46 -12.19 21.09
CA TYR A 467 18.98 -12.06 21.19
C TYR A 467 18.26 -11.60 19.90
N GLY A 468 18.95 -11.47 18.76
CA GLY A 468 18.30 -11.08 17.49
C GLY A 468 18.64 -9.68 16.97
N GLY A 469 19.93 -9.31 16.99
CA GLY A 469 20.45 -8.05 16.45
C GLY A 469 20.06 -7.64 15.01
N PRO A 470 19.76 -8.54 14.04
CA PRO A 470 19.32 -8.13 12.70
C PRO A 470 18.07 -7.24 12.70
N ILE A 471 17.27 -7.27 13.77
CA ILE A 471 16.03 -6.50 13.90
C ILE A 471 16.26 -4.98 13.81
N LEU A 472 17.41 -4.48 14.27
CA LEU A 472 17.78 -3.07 14.17
C LEU A 472 18.03 -2.64 12.71
N ARG A 473 18.59 -3.54 11.89
CA ARG A 473 18.81 -3.30 10.47
C ARG A 473 17.50 -3.30 9.70
N SER A 474 16.59 -4.23 10.02
CA SER A 474 15.25 -4.26 9.43
C SER A 474 14.41 -3.04 9.83
N ALA A 475 14.56 -2.56 11.08
CA ALA A 475 13.94 -1.33 11.56
C ALA A 475 14.41 -0.07 10.83
N ALA A 476 15.63 -0.07 10.29
CA ALA A 476 16.12 1.02 9.44
C ALA A 476 15.72 0.87 7.96
N LEU A 477 15.60 -0.35 7.46
CA LEU A 477 15.33 -0.63 6.04
C LEU A 477 13.87 -0.41 5.61
N TYR A 478 12.90 -0.90 6.38
CA TYR A 478 11.48 -0.81 5.98
C TYR A 478 10.92 0.62 5.92
N PRO A 479 11.31 1.56 6.81
CA PRO A 479 10.93 2.96 6.65
C PRO A 479 11.45 3.57 5.34
N VAL A 480 12.67 3.19 4.91
CA VAL A 480 13.21 3.65 3.62
C VAL A 480 12.34 3.13 2.47
N LEU A 481 11.95 1.85 2.48
CA LEU A 481 11.08 1.27 1.45
C LEU A 481 9.68 1.92 1.37
N LEU A 482 9.12 2.36 2.50
CA LEU A 482 7.85 3.10 2.54
C LEU A 482 7.99 4.56 2.10
N LEU A 483 9.20 5.12 2.19
CA LEU A 483 9.51 6.49 1.82
C LEU A 483 10.04 6.63 0.40
N VAL A 484 10.42 5.54 -0.29
CA VAL A 484 10.79 5.57 -1.71
C VAL A 484 9.58 6.08 -2.49
N PRO A 485 9.62 7.31 -3.04
CA PRO A 485 8.58 7.73 -3.95
C PRO A 485 8.66 6.87 -5.20
N CYS A 486 7.51 6.44 -5.72
CA CYS A 486 7.46 5.88 -7.06
C CYS A 486 7.89 6.99 -8.04
N LYS A 487 9.09 6.80 -8.62
CA LYS A 487 9.81 7.61 -9.61
C LYS A 487 10.14 9.08 -9.23
N PRO A 488 11.43 9.43 -9.13
CA PRO A 488 11.86 10.79 -9.41
C PRO A 488 11.83 11.08 -10.91
N LEU A 489 11.49 12.34 -11.18
CA LEU A 489 11.59 13.16 -12.39
C LEU A 489 12.67 12.70 -13.41
N HIS A 490 12.29 12.64 -14.68
CA HIS A 490 13.24 12.56 -15.81
C HIS A 490 14.04 13.87 -15.91
N ALA A 491 15.34 13.76 -16.15
CA ALA A 491 16.30 14.87 -16.14
C ALA A 491 16.10 15.90 -17.28
N ASP A 492 15.17 15.66 -18.20
CA ASP A 492 14.95 16.49 -19.39
C ASP A 492 13.97 17.66 -19.13
N VAL A 493 13.26 17.66 -17.98
CA VAL A 493 12.21 18.64 -17.64
C VAL A 493 12.76 19.85 -16.86
N ILE A 494 14.01 19.79 -16.39
CA ILE A 494 14.61 20.85 -15.54
C ILE A 494 15.02 22.09 -16.37
N VAL A 495 15.15 21.97 -17.69
CA VAL A 495 15.67 23.04 -18.56
C VAL A 495 14.57 23.96 -19.11
N GLU A 496 13.32 23.50 -19.21
CA GLU A 496 12.21 24.30 -19.77
C GLU A 496 11.52 25.20 -18.71
N ALA A 497 11.71 24.89 -17.42
CA ALA A 497 11.16 25.65 -16.30
C ALA A 497 11.69 27.08 -16.21
N GLU A 498 12.85 27.35 -16.81
CA GLU A 498 13.45 28.69 -16.87
C GLU A 498 12.88 29.57 -18.00
N HIS A 499 12.22 28.99 -19.01
CA HIS A 499 11.73 29.73 -20.18
C HIS A 499 10.28 30.24 -20.07
N ALA A 500 9.49 29.78 -19.08
CA ALA A 500 8.10 30.21 -18.88
C ALA A 500 7.92 31.55 -18.15
N ASN A 501 9.01 32.28 -17.89
CA ASN A 501 9.00 33.64 -17.31
C ASN A 501 8.73 34.71 -18.38
N SER A 502 7.53 34.70 -18.97
CA SER A 502 6.95 35.94 -19.51
C SER A 502 5.90 36.47 -18.51
N PRO A 503 5.96 37.76 -18.12
CA PRO A 503 5.08 38.34 -17.11
C PRO A 503 3.83 38.91 -17.77
N SER A 504 2.62 38.60 -17.26
CA SER A 504 1.48 39.54 -17.25
C SER A 504 0.10 38.96 -16.85
N THR A 505 -0.01 37.89 -16.06
CA THR A 505 -1.30 37.55 -15.42
C THR A 505 -1.09 36.96 -14.03
N ASP A 506 -1.66 37.62 -13.02
CA ASP A 506 -1.74 37.16 -11.61
C ASP A 506 -2.85 36.11 -11.45
N ASP A 507 -2.89 35.16 -12.40
CA ASP A 507 -3.92 34.13 -12.43
C ASP A 507 -3.54 32.99 -11.46
N PRO A 508 -4.45 32.59 -10.55
CA PRO A 508 -4.16 31.60 -9.52
C PRO A 508 -3.91 30.19 -10.06
N LEU A 509 -4.42 29.83 -11.25
CA LEU A 509 -4.08 28.57 -11.93
C LEU A 509 -3.69 28.82 -13.39
N ARG A 510 -2.54 28.28 -13.80
CA ARG A 510 -2.04 28.34 -15.19
C ARG A 510 -1.52 26.96 -15.62
N MET A 511 -1.96 26.50 -16.77
CA MET A 511 -1.50 25.25 -17.40
C MET A 511 -0.75 25.62 -18.69
N LEU A 512 0.49 25.14 -18.83
CA LEU A 512 1.43 25.59 -19.86
C LEU A 512 1.96 24.40 -20.67
N GLY A 513 1.47 24.26 -21.90
CA GLY A 513 1.99 23.32 -22.90
C GLY A 513 1.96 21.86 -22.48
N VAL A 514 0.94 21.45 -21.72
CA VAL A 514 0.97 20.15 -21.04
C VAL A 514 0.61 19.02 -21.99
N SER A 515 1.46 17.99 -22.03
CA SER A 515 1.23 16.77 -22.80
C SER A 515 1.44 15.51 -21.95
N LYS A 516 0.61 14.48 -22.17
CA LYS A 516 0.65 13.20 -21.49
C LYS A 516 0.30 12.03 -22.40
N SER A 517 1.12 10.97 -22.35
CA SER A 517 0.97 9.75 -23.13
C SER A 517 0.92 8.50 -22.24
N TYR A 518 0.12 7.52 -22.65
CA TYR A 518 0.04 6.19 -22.02
C TYR A 518 0.28 5.11 -23.06
N ASP A 519 1.25 4.22 -22.84
CA ASP A 519 1.64 3.15 -23.79
C ASP A 519 1.87 3.67 -25.24
N GLY A 520 2.44 4.86 -25.38
CA GLY A 520 2.67 5.51 -26.67
C GLY A 520 1.44 6.20 -27.29
N ASN A 521 0.27 6.16 -26.65
CA ASN A 521 -0.91 6.90 -27.08
C ASN A 521 -1.00 8.24 -26.33
N LYS A 522 -0.96 9.37 -27.06
CA LYS A 522 -1.15 10.71 -26.48
C LYS A 522 -2.62 10.88 -26.04
N VAL A 523 -2.81 11.11 -24.74
CA VAL A 523 -4.13 11.34 -24.13
C VAL A 523 -4.38 12.83 -23.90
N VAL A 524 -3.32 13.59 -23.59
CA VAL A 524 -3.33 15.05 -23.52
C VAL A 524 -2.22 15.55 -24.44
N ASP A 525 -2.53 16.47 -25.35
CA ASP A 525 -1.57 17.00 -26.32
C ASP A 525 -1.62 18.53 -26.34
N ASP A 526 -0.52 19.14 -25.87
CA ASP A 526 -0.26 20.59 -25.84
C ASP A 526 -1.43 21.44 -25.30
N VAL A 527 -1.93 21.11 -24.12
CA VAL A 527 -3.03 21.85 -23.49
C VAL A 527 -2.51 23.03 -22.67
N SER A 528 -3.00 24.23 -23.01
CA SER A 528 -2.67 25.47 -22.31
C SER A 528 -3.92 26.30 -22.01
N PHE A 529 -4.08 26.73 -20.75
CA PHE A 529 -5.14 27.67 -20.34
C PHE A 529 -4.83 28.32 -18.99
N THR A 530 -5.50 29.43 -18.68
CA THR A 530 -5.43 30.10 -17.38
C THR A 530 -6.83 30.31 -16.78
N ILE A 531 -6.90 30.27 -15.45
CA ILE A 531 -8.13 30.51 -14.69
C ILE A 531 -7.88 31.70 -13.75
N PRO A 532 -8.52 32.86 -13.99
CA PRO A 532 -8.42 34.01 -13.10
C PRO A 532 -9.20 33.80 -11.80
N HIS A 533 -8.96 34.67 -10.81
CA HIS A 533 -9.78 34.73 -9.61
C HIS A 533 -11.27 34.97 -9.95
N ASN A 534 -12.14 34.46 -9.08
CA ASN A 534 -13.60 34.60 -9.23
C ASN A 534 -14.13 34.07 -10.56
N SER A 535 -13.54 32.98 -11.07
CA SER A 535 -13.99 32.35 -12.30
C SER A 535 -14.15 30.84 -12.10
N LEU A 536 -15.25 30.33 -12.66
CA LEU A 536 -15.56 28.90 -12.71
C LEU A 536 -15.31 28.41 -14.14
N PHE A 537 -14.22 27.70 -14.32
CA PHE A 537 -13.85 27.09 -15.59
C PHE A 537 -14.37 25.65 -15.65
N VAL A 538 -15.18 25.34 -16.65
CA VAL A 538 -15.72 23.99 -16.87
C VAL A 538 -15.04 23.33 -18.06
N LEU A 539 -14.43 22.17 -17.85
CA LEU A 539 -13.85 21.36 -18.92
C LEU A 539 -14.85 20.29 -19.39
N LEU A 540 -15.31 20.43 -20.63
CA LEU A 540 -16.18 19.52 -21.36
C LEU A 540 -15.39 18.71 -22.39
N GLY A 541 -15.88 17.52 -22.72
CA GLY A 541 -15.26 16.62 -23.68
C GLY A 541 -15.96 15.25 -23.68
N PRO A 542 -15.89 14.48 -24.76
CA PRO A 542 -16.42 13.11 -24.75
C PRO A 542 -15.65 12.19 -23.79
N ASN A 543 -16.17 10.98 -23.59
CA ASN A 543 -15.45 9.96 -22.83
C ASN A 543 -14.14 9.59 -23.54
N GLY A 544 -13.03 9.56 -22.79
CA GLY A 544 -11.70 9.35 -23.37
C GLY A 544 -11.02 10.60 -23.94
N ALA A 545 -11.62 11.79 -23.83
CA ALA A 545 -11.02 13.04 -24.29
C ALA A 545 -9.79 13.51 -23.51
N GLY A 546 -9.50 12.91 -22.35
CA GLY A 546 -8.37 13.28 -21.47
C GLY A 546 -8.74 14.13 -20.25
N LYS A 547 -10.03 14.43 -20.00
CA LYS A 547 -10.49 15.27 -18.87
C LYS A 547 -9.94 14.85 -17.51
N THR A 548 -10.08 13.57 -17.15
CA THR A 548 -9.58 13.03 -15.88
C THR A 548 -8.04 13.06 -15.80
N THR A 549 -7.35 12.82 -16.92
CA THR A 549 -5.89 12.95 -16.99
C THR A 549 -5.45 14.40 -16.78
N THR A 550 -6.12 15.36 -17.40
CA THR A 550 -5.90 16.80 -17.18
C THR A 550 -6.14 17.18 -15.71
N PHE A 551 -7.24 16.69 -15.13
CA PHE A 551 -7.55 16.89 -13.71
C PHE A 551 -6.45 16.35 -12.79
N ASP A 552 -6.01 15.11 -13.03
CA ASP A 552 -4.95 14.45 -12.25
C ASP A 552 -3.58 15.13 -12.39
N VAL A 553 -3.29 15.72 -13.55
CA VAL A 553 -2.06 16.49 -13.79
C VAL A 553 -2.11 17.82 -13.04
N ILE A 554 -3.23 18.55 -13.08
CA ILE A 554 -3.42 19.79 -12.32
C ILE A 554 -3.31 19.54 -10.81
N HIS A 555 -3.92 18.45 -10.35
CA HIS A 555 -3.86 17.99 -8.96
C HIS A 555 -2.44 17.53 -8.54
N GLY A 556 -1.55 17.24 -9.50
CA GLY A 556 -0.22 16.69 -9.23
C GLY A 556 -0.26 15.25 -8.71
N GLN A 557 -1.29 14.49 -9.09
CA GLN A 557 -1.36 13.03 -8.90
C GLN A 557 -0.66 12.30 -10.04
N GLN A 558 -0.69 12.88 -11.25
CA GLN A 558 0.07 12.42 -12.40
C GLN A 558 1.07 13.50 -12.83
N LEU A 559 2.29 13.09 -13.14
CA LEU A 559 3.28 14.00 -13.73
C LEU A 559 3.04 14.08 -15.25
N PRO A 560 3.03 15.29 -15.84
CA PRO A 560 3.02 15.43 -17.29
C PRO A 560 4.32 14.90 -17.90
N ASP A 561 4.28 14.55 -19.19
CA ASP A 561 5.51 14.20 -19.93
C ASP A 561 6.23 15.45 -20.44
N MET A 562 5.46 16.49 -20.79
CA MET A 562 5.95 17.83 -21.18
C MET A 562 5.02 18.90 -20.60
N GLY A 563 5.54 20.11 -20.38
CA GLY A 563 4.81 21.25 -19.82
C GLY A 563 4.79 21.31 -18.29
N ASP A 564 4.15 22.34 -17.75
CA ASP A 564 4.02 22.57 -16.30
C ASP A 564 2.64 23.15 -15.94
N VAL A 565 2.28 23.02 -14.66
CA VAL A 565 1.10 23.65 -14.05
C VAL A 565 1.57 24.54 -12.91
N LEU A 566 1.23 25.82 -12.97
CA LEU A 566 1.57 26.83 -11.97
C LEU A 566 0.33 27.19 -11.16
N VAL A 567 0.46 27.18 -9.83
CA VAL A 567 -0.61 27.49 -8.88
C VAL A 567 -0.11 28.58 -7.96
N ASN A 568 -0.70 29.76 -8.05
CA ASN A 568 -0.22 30.95 -7.34
C ASN A 568 1.31 31.11 -7.49
N ASN A 569 1.79 31.03 -8.75
CA ASN A 569 3.20 31.04 -9.15
C ASN A 569 4.09 29.90 -8.59
N THR A 570 3.50 28.84 -8.03
CA THR A 570 4.21 27.65 -7.57
C THR A 570 4.00 26.50 -8.55
N SER A 571 5.08 25.95 -9.10
CA SER A 571 5.01 24.76 -9.97
C SER A 571 4.51 23.52 -9.23
N VAL A 572 3.53 22.84 -9.82
CA VAL A 572 3.01 21.54 -9.36
C VAL A 572 3.99 20.42 -9.67
N VAL A 573 4.75 20.52 -10.76
CA VAL A 573 5.73 19.49 -11.17
C VAL A 573 6.96 19.52 -10.27
N PHE A 574 7.58 20.70 -10.07
CA PHE A 574 8.81 20.83 -9.28
C PHE A 574 8.54 20.92 -7.79
N ASN A 575 7.38 21.47 -7.39
CA ASN A 575 7.09 21.80 -6.00
C ASN A 575 5.70 21.37 -5.56
N THR A 576 5.33 20.13 -5.91
CA THR A 576 4.00 19.55 -5.66
C THR A 576 3.52 19.72 -4.21
N LYS A 577 4.43 19.51 -3.24
CA LYS A 577 4.11 19.62 -1.81
C LYS A 577 3.65 21.02 -1.41
N ASN A 578 4.24 22.03 -2.05
CA ASN A 578 3.94 23.44 -1.79
C ASN A 578 2.68 23.87 -2.55
N ALA A 579 2.53 23.40 -3.79
CA ALA A 579 1.34 23.66 -4.60
C ALA A 579 0.05 23.10 -3.95
N ARG A 580 0.10 21.90 -3.35
CA ARG A 580 -1.06 21.24 -2.70
C ARG A 580 -1.66 21.99 -1.51
N VAL A 581 -0.95 22.96 -0.94
CA VAL A 581 -1.52 23.83 0.11
C VAL A 581 -2.59 24.75 -0.48
N PHE A 582 -2.42 25.18 -1.73
CA PHE A 582 -3.27 26.13 -2.42
C PHE A 582 -4.49 25.50 -3.13
N PHE A 583 -4.60 24.17 -3.11
CA PHE A 583 -5.72 23.44 -3.73
C PHE A 583 -6.73 22.92 -2.72
N GLY A 584 -8.02 23.06 -3.03
CA GLY A 584 -9.08 22.19 -2.51
C GLY A 584 -9.45 21.17 -3.58
N VAL A 585 -9.66 19.90 -3.24
CA VAL A 585 -10.03 18.87 -4.23
C VAL A 585 -11.28 18.12 -3.79
N CYS A 586 -12.30 18.15 -4.64
CA CYS A 586 -13.52 17.37 -4.52
C CYS A 586 -13.55 16.31 -5.65
N PRO A 587 -13.07 15.09 -5.40
CA PRO A 587 -12.99 14.02 -6.42
C PRO A 587 -14.38 13.48 -6.79
N GLN A 588 -14.53 12.79 -7.93
CA GLN A 588 -15.81 12.17 -8.35
C GLN A 588 -16.39 11.21 -7.29
N SER A 589 -15.58 10.32 -6.72
CA SER A 589 -16.03 9.41 -5.66
C SER A 589 -15.87 10.03 -4.26
N THR A 590 -16.95 10.03 -3.48
CA THR A 590 -16.95 10.54 -2.10
C THR A 590 -16.23 9.56 -1.16
N ALA A 591 -14.91 9.72 -1.04
CA ALA A 591 -14.08 8.94 -0.14
C ALA A 591 -14.29 9.36 1.34
N ILE A 592 -15.32 8.80 1.97
CA ILE A 592 -15.72 9.10 3.35
C ILE A 592 -15.30 7.97 4.29
N ASP A 593 -14.77 8.33 5.47
CA ASP A 593 -14.44 7.35 6.50
C ASP A 593 -15.71 6.94 7.27
N ALA A 594 -16.04 5.65 7.20
CA ALA A 594 -17.27 5.10 7.78
C ALA A 594 -17.41 5.25 9.29
N HIS A 595 -16.30 5.51 9.99
CA HIS A 595 -16.28 5.58 11.45
C HIS A 595 -16.18 7.00 12.00
N LEU A 596 -16.21 8.03 11.15
CA LEU A 596 -16.11 9.43 11.58
C LEU A 596 -17.42 10.18 11.34
N THR A 597 -17.73 11.14 12.20
CA THR A 597 -18.87 12.05 12.01
C THR A 597 -18.55 13.14 10.99
N VAL A 598 -19.57 13.84 10.49
CA VAL A 598 -19.41 15.00 9.59
C VAL A 598 -18.47 16.06 10.21
N ARG A 599 -18.71 16.43 11.47
CA ARG A 599 -17.88 17.40 12.21
C ARG A 599 -16.45 16.89 12.40
N GLU A 600 -16.27 15.61 12.75
CA GLU A 600 -14.94 15.02 12.94
C GLU A 600 -14.12 15.01 11.64
N HIS A 601 -14.75 14.76 10.49
CA HIS A 601 -14.09 14.87 9.19
C HIS A 601 -13.53 16.28 8.98
N LEU A 602 -14.38 17.32 9.09
CA LEU A 602 -13.96 18.70 8.88
C LEU A 602 -12.87 19.11 9.89
N MET A 603 -12.96 18.69 11.15
CA MET A 603 -11.90 18.93 12.13
C MET A 603 -10.57 18.28 11.75
N ILE A 604 -10.58 17.05 11.23
CA ILE A 604 -9.35 16.35 10.81
C ILE A 604 -8.73 17.02 9.58
N TYR A 605 -9.53 17.30 8.54
CA TYR A 605 -9.05 17.94 7.32
C TYR A 605 -8.59 19.38 7.56
N GLY A 606 -9.27 20.14 8.43
CA GLY A 606 -8.81 21.47 8.83
C GLY A 606 -7.46 21.44 9.54
N ARG A 607 -7.21 20.44 10.40
CA ARG A 607 -5.87 20.21 10.98
C ARG A 607 -4.85 19.81 9.92
N LEU A 608 -5.20 18.99 8.93
CA LEU A 608 -4.30 18.61 7.83
C LEU A 608 -3.91 19.83 6.98
N LYS A 609 -4.86 20.74 6.74
CA LYS A 609 -4.68 22.05 6.09
C LYS A 609 -3.95 23.09 6.96
N GLY A 610 -3.54 22.74 8.17
CA GLY A 610 -2.68 23.58 9.01
C GLY A 610 -3.40 24.64 9.84
N LEU A 611 -4.73 24.55 10.00
CA LEU A 611 -5.46 25.40 10.94
C LEU A 611 -5.07 25.07 12.39
N ASN A 612 -4.92 26.11 13.23
CA ASN A 612 -4.54 25.87 14.62
C ASN A 612 -5.66 25.14 15.37
N SER A 613 -5.26 24.15 16.17
CA SER A 613 -6.21 23.44 17.02
C SER A 613 -6.77 24.39 18.08
N GLY A 614 -8.10 24.48 18.18
CA GLY A 614 -8.77 25.38 19.14
C GLY A 614 -9.88 26.18 18.47
N GLY A 615 -9.97 27.47 18.83
CA GLY A 615 -11.02 28.38 18.39
C GLY A 615 -11.06 28.61 16.87
N GLU A 616 -9.89 28.77 16.23
CA GLU A 616 -9.77 29.00 14.78
C GLU A 616 -10.38 27.85 13.96
N LEU A 617 -9.93 26.62 14.22
CA LEU A 617 -10.47 25.43 13.56
C LEU A 617 -11.97 25.27 13.82
N ARG A 618 -12.41 25.46 15.07
CA ARG A 618 -13.83 25.29 15.42
C ARG A 618 -14.71 26.29 14.69
N ARG A 619 -14.29 27.55 14.62
CA ARG A 619 -14.98 28.63 13.89
C ARG A 619 -15.08 28.30 12.39
N ASN A 620 -13.98 27.96 11.74
CA ASN A 620 -13.99 27.63 10.31
C ASN A 620 -14.87 26.40 10.01
N VAL A 621 -14.90 25.40 10.90
CA VAL A 621 -15.75 24.22 10.77
C VAL A 621 -17.23 24.60 10.92
N GLU A 622 -17.58 25.43 11.90
CA GLU A 622 -18.96 25.91 12.12
C GLU A 622 -19.45 26.77 10.94
N GLU A 623 -18.62 27.69 10.42
CA GLU A 623 -18.94 28.49 9.24
C GLU A 623 -19.14 27.63 7.98
N LEU A 624 -18.30 26.61 7.77
CA LEU A 624 -18.46 25.69 6.64
C LEU A 624 -19.70 24.80 6.76
N MET A 625 -20.01 24.30 7.95
CA MET A 625 -21.21 23.48 8.14
C MET A 625 -22.49 24.29 7.91
N ALA A 626 -22.52 25.56 8.34
CA ALA A 626 -23.62 26.46 8.07
C ALA A 626 -23.75 26.74 6.57
N ALA A 627 -22.65 27.10 5.90
CA ALA A 627 -22.65 27.39 4.47
C ALA A 627 -23.00 26.19 3.58
N THR A 628 -22.79 24.96 4.07
CA THR A 628 -23.10 23.72 3.35
C THR A 628 -24.35 23.01 3.88
N GLU A 629 -25.10 23.63 4.79
CA GLU A 629 -26.34 23.10 5.40
C GLU A 629 -26.16 21.74 6.09
N LEU A 630 -24.97 21.45 6.59
CA LEU A 630 -24.60 20.19 7.22
C LEU A 630 -24.79 20.16 8.73
N ASP A 631 -25.21 21.27 9.35
CA ASP A 631 -25.34 21.40 10.82
C ASP A 631 -26.22 20.32 11.45
N GLN A 632 -27.36 20.03 10.83
CA GLN A 632 -28.28 18.97 11.25
C GLN A 632 -27.66 17.55 11.25
N TYR A 633 -26.60 17.36 10.47
CA TYR A 633 -25.87 16.09 10.35
C TYR A 633 -24.52 16.09 11.06
N ALA A 634 -24.13 17.18 11.73
CA ALA A 634 -22.79 17.38 12.29
C ALA A 634 -22.30 16.21 13.17
N ASN A 635 -23.19 15.65 13.99
CA ASN A 635 -22.88 14.56 14.92
C ASN A 635 -23.26 13.17 14.40
N ARG A 636 -23.81 13.06 13.18
CA ARG A 636 -24.09 11.78 12.53
C ARG A 636 -22.83 11.25 11.85
N LEU A 637 -22.70 9.92 11.79
CA LEU A 637 -21.65 9.26 10.99
C LEU A 637 -21.79 9.68 9.54
N ALA A 638 -20.69 10.05 8.89
CA ALA A 638 -20.70 10.64 7.55
C ALA A 638 -21.21 9.68 6.45
N THR A 639 -21.35 8.39 6.74
CA THR A 639 -21.98 7.39 5.84
C THR A 639 -23.50 7.33 5.93
N LYS A 640 -24.11 7.93 6.96
CA LYS A 640 -25.58 7.91 7.15
C LYS A 640 -26.35 8.94 6.32
N PRO A 641 -25.84 10.16 6.05
CA PRO A 641 -26.51 11.12 5.17
C PRO A 641 -26.67 10.58 3.74
N SER A 642 -27.64 11.13 3.01
CA SER A 642 -27.86 10.85 1.58
C SER A 642 -26.63 11.18 0.72
N GLY A 643 -26.54 10.62 -0.48
CA GLY A 643 -25.43 10.85 -1.41
C GLY A 643 -25.17 12.35 -1.68
N GLY A 644 -26.24 13.15 -1.82
CA GLY A 644 -26.12 14.61 -1.97
C GLY A 644 -25.46 15.28 -0.77
N ASN A 645 -25.84 14.91 0.46
CA ASN A 645 -25.20 15.43 1.68
C ASN A 645 -23.76 14.95 1.85
N GLN A 646 -23.44 13.74 1.40
CA GLN A 646 -22.06 13.26 1.33
C GLN A 646 -21.23 14.08 0.32
N ARG A 647 -21.85 14.55 -0.78
CA ARG A 647 -21.25 15.46 -1.75
C ARG A 647 -21.02 16.86 -1.17
N LYS A 648 -22.01 17.40 -0.43
CA LYS A 648 -21.88 18.65 0.34
C LYS A 648 -20.68 18.57 1.30
N LEU A 649 -20.49 17.42 1.99
CA LEU A 649 -19.33 17.20 2.86
C LEU A 649 -18.01 17.16 2.09
N ALA A 650 -17.94 16.48 0.94
CA ALA A 650 -16.74 16.45 0.12
C ALA A 650 -16.33 17.85 -0.36
N LEU A 651 -17.31 18.68 -0.74
CA LEU A 651 -17.08 20.10 -1.07
C LEU A 651 -16.60 20.88 0.16
N ALA A 652 -17.22 20.70 1.33
CA ALA A 652 -16.79 21.36 2.56
C ALA A 652 -15.33 20.99 2.94
N ILE A 653 -14.92 19.74 2.71
CA ILE A 653 -13.52 19.30 2.89
C ILE A 653 -12.59 20.00 1.90
N ALA A 654 -13.01 20.18 0.65
CA ALA A 654 -12.21 20.88 -0.34
C ALA A 654 -12.03 22.37 0.02
N LEU A 655 -13.05 23.01 0.61
CA LEU A 655 -13.02 24.43 0.95
C LEU A 655 -12.29 24.77 2.25
N ILE A 656 -12.04 23.79 3.12
CA ILE A 656 -11.41 24.05 4.41
C ILE A 656 -9.96 24.52 4.26
N GLY A 657 -9.58 25.55 5.03
CA GLY A 657 -8.30 26.22 4.87
C GLY A 657 -8.27 27.22 3.71
N ASN A 658 -9.45 27.68 3.25
CA ASN A 658 -9.62 28.78 2.30
C ASN A 658 -8.72 28.69 1.04
N PRO A 659 -8.66 27.55 0.32
CA PRO A 659 -7.75 27.45 -0.82
C PRO A 659 -8.15 28.46 -1.91
N PRO A 660 -7.18 29.08 -2.61
CA PRO A 660 -7.43 29.97 -3.74
C PRO A 660 -7.93 29.23 -4.98
N VAL A 661 -7.54 27.96 -5.16
CA VAL A 661 -7.95 27.11 -6.28
C VAL A 661 -8.74 25.90 -5.78
N VAL A 662 -9.91 25.64 -6.37
CA VAL A 662 -10.76 24.47 -6.03
C VAL A 662 -10.95 23.63 -7.28
N LEU A 663 -10.55 22.36 -7.20
CA LEU A 663 -10.73 21.36 -8.24
C LEU A 663 -11.94 20.50 -7.90
N VAL A 664 -12.90 20.40 -8.81
CA VAL A 664 -14.12 19.61 -8.63
C VAL A 664 -14.25 18.66 -9.81
N ASP A 665 -14.36 17.36 -9.54
CA ASP A 665 -14.52 16.35 -10.58
C ASP A 665 -15.92 15.76 -10.52
N GLU A 666 -16.71 15.97 -11.58
CA GLU A 666 -18.06 15.45 -11.77
C GLU A 666 -18.98 15.68 -10.55
N TYR A 667 -19.30 16.95 -10.29
CA TYR A 667 -19.95 17.34 -9.04
C TYR A 667 -21.35 16.74 -8.83
N SER A 668 -22.19 16.75 -9.87
CA SER A 668 -23.62 16.39 -9.77
C SER A 668 -23.98 14.99 -10.27
N THR A 669 -23.01 14.17 -10.67
CA THR A 669 -23.27 12.83 -11.23
C THR A 669 -23.99 11.93 -10.21
N GLY A 670 -25.12 11.33 -10.61
CA GLY A 670 -25.88 10.37 -9.80
C GLY A 670 -26.73 10.98 -8.68
N ILE A 671 -27.01 12.28 -8.77
CA ILE A 671 -27.85 13.03 -7.83
C ILE A 671 -29.16 13.43 -8.51
N ASP A 672 -30.26 13.41 -7.76
CA ASP A 672 -31.60 13.82 -8.22
C ASP A 672 -31.63 15.29 -8.71
N ALA A 673 -32.51 15.59 -9.67
CA ALA A 673 -32.56 16.89 -10.37
C ALA A 673 -32.73 18.09 -9.43
N LYS A 674 -33.60 17.99 -8.40
CA LYS A 674 -33.80 19.07 -7.42
C LYS A 674 -32.53 19.33 -6.62
N MET A 675 -31.96 18.26 -6.06
CA MET A 675 -30.74 18.31 -5.25
C MET A 675 -29.52 18.79 -6.08
N LYS A 676 -29.49 18.49 -7.39
CA LYS A 676 -28.49 18.99 -8.34
C LYS A 676 -28.52 20.52 -8.45
N ARG A 677 -29.70 21.13 -8.60
CA ARG A 677 -29.86 22.60 -8.63
C ARG A 677 -29.44 23.25 -7.29
N GLU A 678 -29.79 22.65 -6.16
CA GLU A 678 -29.34 23.11 -4.82
C GLU A 678 -27.81 23.06 -4.68
N LEU A 679 -27.19 21.96 -5.13
CA LEU A 679 -25.74 21.80 -5.13
C LEU A 679 -25.04 22.81 -6.02
N TRP A 680 -25.59 23.12 -7.20
CA TRP A 680 -25.04 24.13 -8.09
C TRP A 680 -25.10 25.54 -7.50
N ALA A 681 -26.24 25.90 -6.91
CA ALA A 681 -26.42 27.18 -6.22
C ALA A 681 -25.41 27.30 -5.06
N MET A 682 -25.27 26.24 -4.26
CA MET A 682 -24.26 26.16 -3.20
C MET A 682 -22.86 26.33 -3.75
N LEU A 683 -22.46 25.54 -4.76
CA LEU A 683 -21.12 25.57 -5.34
C LEU A 683 -20.75 26.97 -5.83
N ARG A 684 -21.65 27.62 -6.58
CA ARG A 684 -21.47 28.99 -7.07
C ARG A 684 -21.30 29.97 -5.92
N HIS A 685 -22.06 29.82 -4.84
CA HIS A 685 -21.96 30.70 -3.69
C HIS A 685 -20.66 30.51 -2.90
N VAL A 686 -20.34 29.28 -2.50
CA VAL A 686 -19.21 28.99 -1.60
C VAL A 686 -17.84 29.13 -2.27
N THR A 687 -17.82 29.21 -3.59
CA THR A 687 -16.61 29.41 -4.39
C THR A 687 -16.42 30.84 -4.89
N ASN A 688 -17.25 31.78 -4.44
CA ASN A 688 -17.03 33.21 -4.69
C ASN A 688 -15.59 33.63 -4.30
N ASN A 689 -14.96 34.44 -5.14
CA ASN A 689 -13.56 34.89 -5.04
C ASN A 689 -12.49 33.78 -5.18
N LYS A 690 -12.84 32.58 -5.63
CA LYS A 690 -11.91 31.48 -5.90
C LYS A 690 -11.78 31.21 -7.39
N ALA A 691 -10.70 30.56 -7.79
CA ALA A 691 -10.60 29.95 -9.12
C ALA A 691 -11.07 28.50 -9.02
N VAL A 692 -12.10 28.15 -9.77
CA VAL A 692 -12.70 26.81 -9.73
C VAL A 692 -12.46 26.14 -11.07
N PHE A 693 -11.94 24.92 -11.03
CA PHE A 693 -11.83 24.04 -12.20
C PHE A 693 -12.77 22.86 -12.00
N LEU A 694 -13.80 22.76 -12.85
CA LEU A 694 -14.80 21.71 -12.81
C LEU A 694 -14.71 20.85 -14.07
N THR A 695 -14.60 19.53 -13.92
CA THR A 695 -14.80 18.59 -15.03
C THR A 695 -16.22 18.05 -14.98
N THR A 696 -16.91 18.06 -16.12
CA THR A 696 -18.25 17.47 -16.24
C THR A 696 -18.50 16.95 -17.65
N HIS A 697 -19.48 16.05 -17.76
CA HIS A 697 -20.07 15.63 -19.03
C HIS A 697 -21.48 16.20 -19.23
N SER A 698 -22.02 16.95 -18.26
CA SER A 698 -23.35 17.57 -18.35
C SER A 698 -23.24 18.99 -18.91
N MET A 699 -23.79 19.20 -20.10
CA MET A 699 -23.83 20.52 -20.74
C MET A 699 -24.73 21.50 -19.97
N GLU A 700 -25.79 21.00 -19.33
CA GLU A 700 -26.64 21.77 -18.43
C GLU A 700 -25.86 22.26 -17.19
N GLU A 701 -24.98 21.43 -16.62
CA GLU A 701 -24.11 21.83 -15.51
C GLU A 701 -23.14 22.94 -15.93
N ALA A 702 -22.56 22.78 -17.12
CA ALA A 702 -21.66 23.78 -17.68
C ALA A 702 -22.38 25.10 -17.98
N SER A 703 -23.57 25.07 -18.57
CA SER A 703 -24.31 26.30 -18.90
C SER A 703 -24.75 27.06 -17.65
N TYR A 704 -25.12 26.36 -16.57
CA TYR A 704 -25.56 26.99 -15.32
C TYR A 704 -24.40 27.55 -14.47
N LEU A 705 -23.27 26.82 -14.37
CA LEU A 705 -22.17 27.15 -13.47
C LEU A 705 -21.03 27.95 -14.13
N ALA A 706 -20.73 27.68 -15.40
CA ALA A 706 -19.47 28.13 -16.01
C ALA A 706 -19.44 29.64 -16.23
N THR A 707 -18.33 30.25 -15.81
CA THR A 707 -17.90 31.55 -16.34
C THR A 707 -17.20 31.36 -17.68
N LYS A 708 -16.41 30.29 -17.81
CA LYS A 708 -15.73 29.88 -19.04
C LYS A 708 -15.86 28.37 -19.23
N VAL A 709 -16.03 27.94 -20.47
CA VAL A 709 -16.09 26.54 -20.87
C VAL A 709 -14.92 26.26 -21.79
N GLY A 710 -14.22 25.17 -21.53
CA GLY A 710 -13.22 24.58 -22.42
C GLY A 710 -13.74 23.28 -23.00
N ILE A 711 -13.73 23.12 -24.31
CA ILE A 711 -14.09 21.89 -25.00
C ILE A 711 -12.80 21.19 -25.44
N MET A 712 -12.63 19.94 -25.04
CA MET A 712 -11.41 19.16 -25.24
C MET A 712 -11.68 17.84 -25.96
N SER A 713 -10.77 17.48 -26.87
CA SER A 713 -10.62 16.16 -27.51
C SER A 713 -9.13 15.89 -27.71
N ARG A 714 -8.45 15.33 -26.70
CA ARG A 714 -6.97 15.24 -26.55
C ARG A 714 -6.24 16.59 -26.47
N ARG A 715 -6.63 17.56 -27.28
CA ARG A 715 -6.22 18.97 -27.29
C ARG A 715 -7.41 19.87 -26.95
N MET A 716 -7.15 21.12 -26.63
CA MET A 716 -8.20 22.14 -26.48
C MET A 716 -8.73 22.53 -27.86
N LEU A 717 -10.02 22.30 -28.11
CA LEU A 717 -10.68 22.64 -29.37
C LEU A 717 -11.28 24.05 -29.33
N ALA A 718 -11.91 24.40 -28.22
CA ALA A 718 -12.51 25.71 -28.03
C ALA A 718 -12.46 26.15 -26.56
N VAL A 719 -12.33 27.45 -26.35
CA VAL A 719 -12.48 28.11 -25.05
C VAL A 719 -13.30 29.37 -25.25
N GLY A 720 -14.26 29.61 -24.36
CA GLY A 720 -15.10 30.81 -24.38
C GLY A 720 -16.11 30.82 -23.24
N THR A 721 -16.90 31.87 -23.11
CA THR A 721 -18.10 31.84 -22.25
C THR A 721 -19.17 30.92 -22.87
N PRO A 722 -20.12 30.36 -22.10
CA PRO A 722 -21.21 29.57 -22.67
C PRO A 722 -21.91 30.28 -23.83
N HIS A 723 -22.23 31.56 -23.67
CA HIS A 723 -22.86 32.39 -24.69
C HIS A 723 -21.97 32.60 -25.93
N GLU A 724 -20.65 32.80 -25.76
CA GLU A 724 -19.72 32.90 -26.89
C GLU A 724 -19.67 31.60 -27.69
N LEU A 725 -19.65 30.45 -27.03
CA LEU A 725 -19.64 29.16 -27.72
C LEU A 725 -20.96 28.87 -28.43
N GLU A 726 -22.10 29.20 -27.80
CA GLU A 726 -23.42 29.14 -28.44
C GLU A 726 -23.52 30.05 -29.66
N SER A 727 -22.93 31.24 -29.61
CA SER A 727 -22.95 32.19 -30.74
C SER A 727 -22.11 31.76 -31.95
N ARG A 728 -21.21 30.77 -31.79
CA ARG A 728 -20.42 30.21 -32.89
C ARG A 728 -21.23 29.23 -33.74
N THR A 729 -22.38 28.77 -33.23
CA THR A 729 -23.29 27.88 -33.95
C THR A 729 -24.52 28.60 -34.48
N ALA A 730 -25.28 27.94 -35.37
CA ALA A 730 -26.48 28.56 -35.93
C ALA A 730 -27.47 28.93 -34.81
N SER A 731 -28.23 30.02 -34.99
CA SER A 731 -29.08 30.59 -33.93
C SER A 731 -30.21 29.67 -33.46
N TYR A 732 -30.68 28.76 -34.32
CA TYR A 732 -31.80 27.86 -34.05
C TYR A 732 -31.56 26.45 -34.58
N GLU A 733 -32.09 25.47 -33.87
CA GLU A 733 -32.17 24.07 -34.28
C GLU A 733 -33.60 23.67 -34.58
N VAL A 734 -33.76 22.80 -35.57
CA VAL A 734 -35.03 22.19 -35.93
C VAL A 734 -34.89 20.67 -35.77
N HIS A 735 -35.73 20.10 -34.93
CA HIS A 735 -35.78 18.67 -34.66
C HIS A 735 -37.03 18.07 -35.30
N PHE A 736 -36.85 16.99 -36.06
CA PHE A 736 -37.94 16.22 -36.62
C PHE A 736 -38.01 14.85 -35.94
N PRO A 737 -39.16 14.44 -35.38
CA PRO A 737 -39.36 13.06 -34.97
C PRO A 737 -39.49 12.16 -36.20
N CYS A 738 -38.39 11.52 -36.62
CA CYS A 738 -38.40 10.56 -37.73
C CYS A 738 -38.57 9.12 -37.21
N HIS A 739 -39.59 8.40 -37.69
CA HIS A 739 -39.84 7.01 -37.31
C HIS A 739 -39.36 5.99 -38.36
N THR A 740 -39.23 6.41 -39.62
CA THR A 740 -38.76 5.56 -40.72
C THR A 740 -37.61 6.20 -41.49
N ARG A 741 -36.82 5.39 -42.21
CA ARG A 741 -35.75 5.88 -43.09
C ARG A 741 -36.30 6.74 -44.24
N ASP A 742 -37.51 6.46 -44.71
CA ASP A 742 -38.12 7.24 -45.78
C ASP A 742 -38.48 8.65 -45.31
N ASP A 743 -38.88 8.81 -44.05
CA ASP A 743 -39.13 10.12 -43.44
C ASP A 743 -37.82 10.91 -43.30
N PHE A 744 -36.74 10.25 -42.89
CA PHE A 744 -35.42 10.88 -42.81
C PHE A 744 -34.95 11.42 -44.18
N VAL A 745 -35.08 10.64 -45.25
CA VAL A 745 -34.67 11.07 -46.60
C VAL A 745 -35.51 12.25 -47.08
N LYS A 746 -36.82 12.28 -46.76
CA LYS A 746 -37.68 13.43 -47.04
C LYS A 746 -37.23 14.67 -46.28
N VAL A 747 -37.00 14.58 -44.97
CA VAL A 747 -36.51 15.70 -44.14
C VAL A 747 -35.16 16.21 -44.67
N GLN A 748 -34.23 15.31 -44.98
CA GLN A 748 -32.92 15.68 -45.51
C GLN A 748 -33.05 16.43 -46.84
N SER A 749 -33.92 15.95 -47.74
CA SER A 749 -34.18 16.64 -49.02
C SER A 749 -34.84 18.00 -48.82
N ALA A 750 -35.80 18.14 -47.91
CA ALA A 750 -36.44 19.41 -47.58
C ALA A 750 -35.42 20.41 -47.01
N MET A 751 -34.56 19.96 -46.09
CA MET A 751 -33.55 20.80 -45.47
C MET A 751 -32.46 21.28 -46.42
N THR A 752 -32.16 20.56 -47.50
CA THR A 752 -31.24 21.06 -48.54
C THR A 752 -31.76 22.30 -49.29
N HIS A 753 -33.07 22.56 -49.26
CA HIS A 753 -33.66 23.77 -49.86
C HIS A 753 -33.44 25.02 -48.99
N ILE A 754 -33.08 24.86 -47.71
CA ILE A 754 -32.79 25.97 -46.81
C ILE A 754 -31.30 26.32 -46.91
N PRO A 755 -30.97 27.54 -47.41
CA PRO A 755 -29.57 27.93 -47.58
C PRO A 755 -28.86 28.01 -46.23
N GLY A 756 -27.77 27.24 -46.09
CA GLY A 756 -26.97 27.19 -44.87
C GLY A 756 -27.47 26.21 -43.80
N ALA A 757 -28.59 25.51 -44.02
CA ALA A 757 -29.03 24.44 -43.13
C ALA A 757 -28.05 23.27 -43.17
N ARG A 758 -27.71 22.73 -42.00
CA ARG A 758 -26.79 21.59 -41.85
C ARG A 758 -27.33 20.59 -40.86
N MET A 759 -27.07 19.32 -41.11
CA MET A 759 -27.39 18.26 -40.16
C MET A 759 -26.37 18.27 -39.03
N VAL A 760 -26.84 18.22 -37.79
CA VAL A 760 -26.01 18.21 -36.57
C VAL A 760 -25.77 16.78 -36.10
N ASP A 761 -26.83 15.98 -36.12
CA ASP A 761 -26.81 14.59 -35.67
C ASP A 761 -27.71 13.72 -36.57
N ASP A 762 -27.10 12.72 -37.20
CA ASP A 762 -27.76 11.73 -38.06
C ASP A 762 -28.75 10.86 -37.27
N ILE A 763 -28.54 10.68 -35.96
CA ILE A 763 -29.33 9.79 -35.10
C ILE A 763 -30.60 10.49 -34.61
N ALA A 764 -30.46 11.76 -34.22
CA ALA A 764 -31.55 12.55 -33.66
C ALA A 764 -32.26 13.45 -34.67
N THR A 765 -31.90 13.37 -35.97
CA THR A 765 -32.57 14.13 -37.06
C THR A 765 -32.71 15.62 -36.74
N ARG A 766 -31.63 16.18 -36.19
CA ARG A 766 -31.47 17.59 -35.79
C ARG A 766 -30.78 18.38 -36.89
N PHE A 767 -31.36 19.51 -37.27
CA PHE A 767 -30.81 20.42 -38.28
C PHE A 767 -30.56 21.80 -37.68
N GLU A 768 -29.35 22.32 -37.88
CA GLU A 768 -29.01 23.71 -37.59
C GLU A 768 -29.51 24.59 -38.74
N VAL A 769 -30.27 25.63 -38.42
CA VAL A 769 -30.73 26.61 -39.41
C VAL A 769 -30.21 28.00 -39.02
N PRO A 770 -29.27 28.58 -39.78
CA PRO A 770 -28.81 29.93 -39.53
C PRO A 770 -29.92 30.92 -39.89
N ILE A 771 -30.29 31.78 -38.93
CA ILE A 771 -31.14 32.94 -39.18
C ILE A 771 -30.22 34.14 -39.29
N GLY A 772 -30.15 34.73 -40.49
CA GLY A 772 -29.26 35.86 -40.77
C GLY A 772 -29.67 37.12 -40.00
N SER A 773 -28.69 37.91 -39.59
CA SER A 773 -28.91 39.34 -39.36
C SER A 773 -29.19 40.01 -40.71
N VAL A 774 -29.95 41.10 -40.68
CA VAL A 774 -30.57 41.85 -41.81
C VAL A 774 -29.64 42.18 -43.01
N GLU A 775 -28.33 41.93 -42.92
CA GLU A 775 -27.32 42.22 -43.95
C GLU A 775 -26.99 41.04 -44.90
N ASP A 776 -27.41 39.80 -44.60
CA ASP A 776 -27.20 38.64 -45.50
C ASP A 776 -28.45 38.33 -46.35
N GLU A 777 -28.64 39.07 -47.45
CA GLU A 777 -29.75 38.87 -48.43
C GLU A 777 -29.72 37.50 -49.15
N ARG A 778 -28.72 36.64 -48.89
CA ARG A 778 -28.57 35.31 -49.52
C ARG A 778 -29.21 34.18 -48.70
N SER A 779 -29.46 34.37 -47.42
CA SER A 779 -30.19 33.42 -46.58
C SER A 779 -31.66 33.85 -46.53
N GLY A 780 -32.54 33.19 -47.29
CA GLY A 780 -33.98 33.52 -47.37
C GLY A 780 -34.79 33.42 -46.07
N VAL A 781 -34.13 33.21 -44.91
CA VAL A 781 -34.73 33.11 -43.57
C VAL A 781 -34.24 34.29 -42.73
N THR A 782 -35.07 35.33 -42.60
CA THR A 782 -34.76 36.57 -41.88
C THR A 782 -35.28 36.59 -40.45
N SER A 783 -36.20 35.69 -40.11
CA SER A 783 -36.79 35.57 -38.78
C SER A 783 -37.26 34.16 -38.47
N VAL A 784 -37.44 33.84 -37.19
CA VAL A 784 -38.04 32.56 -36.75
C VAL A 784 -39.42 32.35 -37.40
N ALA A 785 -40.21 33.41 -37.60
CA ALA A 785 -41.50 33.31 -38.27
C ALA A 785 -41.38 32.86 -39.73
N SER A 786 -40.40 33.38 -40.48
CA SER A 786 -40.13 32.94 -41.86
C SER A 786 -39.64 31.48 -41.92
N LEU A 787 -38.93 31.02 -40.89
CA LEU A 787 -38.54 29.61 -40.78
C LEU A 787 -39.77 28.71 -40.61
N PHE A 788 -40.70 29.08 -39.73
CA PHE A 788 -41.96 28.35 -39.56
C PHE A 788 -42.82 28.35 -40.83
N GLU A 789 -42.91 29.47 -41.56
CA GLU A 789 -43.63 29.53 -42.83
C GLU A 789 -43.03 28.64 -43.92
N LEU A 790 -41.70 28.55 -43.97
CA LEU A 790 -41.00 27.72 -44.94
C LEU A 790 -41.17 26.22 -44.61
N LEU A 791 -41.05 25.86 -43.33
CA LEU A 791 -41.29 24.49 -42.84
C LEU A 791 -42.77 24.08 -42.99
N ALA A 792 -43.71 25.03 -42.87
CA ALA A 792 -45.13 24.76 -43.05
C ALA A 792 -45.52 24.48 -44.51
N LYS A 793 -44.81 25.08 -45.49
CA LYS A 793 -45.09 24.87 -46.93
C LYS A 793 -44.66 23.49 -47.43
N GLU A 794 -43.69 22.87 -46.77
CA GLU A 794 -43.24 21.50 -47.04
C GLU A 794 -44.29 20.50 -46.52
N GLN A 795 -45.10 19.95 -47.43
CA GLN A 795 -46.08 18.92 -47.07
C GLN A 795 -45.37 17.59 -46.75
N GLY A 796 -45.42 17.15 -45.50
CA GLY A 796 -44.87 15.84 -45.11
C GLY A 796 -44.40 15.69 -43.67
N PHE A 797 -44.30 16.78 -42.90
CA PHE A 797 -43.82 16.76 -41.52
C PHE A 797 -44.95 17.13 -40.53
N PRO A 798 -45.63 16.13 -39.93
CA PRO A 798 -46.77 16.40 -39.05
C PRO A 798 -46.37 17.07 -37.72
N GLU A 799 -45.12 16.85 -37.29
CA GLU A 799 -44.57 17.38 -36.05
C GLU A 799 -43.12 17.83 -36.28
N PHE A 800 -42.76 18.99 -35.75
CA PHE A 800 -41.38 19.48 -35.70
C PHE A 800 -41.22 20.44 -34.53
N THR A 801 -40.01 20.51 -34.00
CA THR A 801 -39.68 21.35 -32.84
C THR A 801 -38.60 22.33 -33.24
N VAL A 802 -38.80 23.61 -32.97
CA VAL A 802 -37.78 24.64 -33.19
C VAL A 802 -37.29 25.14 -31.84
N GLY A 803 -36.00 24.94 -31.58
CA GLY A 803 -35.31 25.36 -30.35
C GLY A 803 -34.21 26.37 -30.65
N LYS A 804 -33.84 27.17 -29.66
CA LYS A 804 -32.59 27.94 -29.72
C LYS A 804 -31.41 26.98 -29.63
N SER A 805 -30.31 27.27 -30.33
CA SER A 805 -29.10 26.48 -30.15
C SER A 805 -28.61 26.52 -28.70
N THR A 806 -28.14 25.37 -28.23
CA THR A 806 -27.65 25.19 -26.86
C THR A 806 -26.14 24.93 -26.86
N LEU A 807 -25.52 25.00 -25.67
CA LEU A 807 -24.14 24.57 -25.48
C LEU A 807 -23.91 23.10 -25.91
N GLU A 808 -24.94 22.25 -25.86
CA GLU A 808 -24.88 20.88 -26.36
C GLU A 808 -24.71 20.84 -27.89
N THR A 809 -25.52 21.61 -28.61
CA THR A 809 -25.41 21.75 -30.08
C THR A 809 -24.03 22.27 -30.46
N ALA A 810 -23.55 23.31 -29.76
CA ALA A 810 -22.20 23.85 -29.96
C ALA A 810 -21.08 22.83 -29.72
N PHE A 811 -21.23 22.03 -28.67
CA PHE A 811 -20.29 20.96 -28.34
C PHE A 811 -20.25 19.89 -29.44
N ILE A 812 -21.41 19.38 -29.87
CA ILE A 812 -21.49 18.34 -30.92
C ILE A 812 -20.83 18.83 -32.20
N ARG A 813 -21.13 20.06 -32.62
CA ARG A 813 -20.54 20.64 -33.82
C ARG A 813 -19.02 20.73 -33.76
N ILE A 814 -18.47 21.27 -32.67
CA ILE A 814 -17.02 21.41 -32.49
C ILE A 814 -16.31 20.05 -32.50
N ILE A 815 -16.94 19.01 -31.94
CA ILE A 815 -16.40 17.65 -31.95
C ILE A 815 -16.49 17.01 -33.34
N ASN A 816 -17.61 17.17 -34.05
CA ASN A 816 -17.78 16.63 -35.40
C ASN A 816 -16.79 17.28 -36.37
N ASP A 817 -16.60 18.61 -36.30
CA ASP A 817 -15.62 19.34 -37.11
C ASP A 817 -14.19 18.80 -36.89
N ASP A 818 -13.82 18.45 -35.64
CA ASP A 818 -12.52 17.83 -35.32
C ASP A 818 -12.42 16.40 -35.87
N MET A 819 -13.47 15.59 -35.76
CA MET A 819 -13.51 14.22 -36.29
C MET A 819 -13.38 14.19 -37.81
N ASP A 820 -14.08 15.08 -38.52
CA ASP A 820 -14.00 15.21 -39.96
C ASP A 820 -12.59 15.64 -40.39
N SER A 821 -11.98 16.58 -39.68
CA SER A 821 -10.61 17.03 -39.96
C SER A 821 -9.56 15.92 -39.75
N ASN A 822 -9.76 15.06 -38.76
CA ASN A 822 -8.84 13.95 -38.46
C ASN A 822 -9.02 12.77 -39.43
N SER A 823 -10.24 12.52 -39.93
CA SER A 823 -10.54 11.46 -40.91
C SER A 823 -9.79 11.64 -42.23
N ALA A 824 -9.43 12.87 -42.60
CA ALA A 824 -8.60 13.19 -43.76
C ALA A 824 -7.09 12.92 -43.55
N SER A 825 -6.66 12.57 -42.32
CA SER A 825 -5.24 12.50 -41.93
C SER A 825 -4.76 11.14 -41.39
N GLU A 826 -5.66 10.18 -41.13
CA GLU A 826 -5.31 8.89 -40.52
C GLU A 826 -5.10 7.77 -41.55
N ASP A 827 -3.91 7.75 -42.19
CA ASP A 827 -3.36 6.58 -42.87
C ASP A 827 -2.00 6.22 -42.24
N ARG A 828 -2.00 5.68 -41.01
CA ARG A 828 -0.80 5.05 -40.38
C ARG A 828 -1.15 3.81 -39.54
N PRO A 829 -0.29 2.77 -39.58
CA PRO A 829 -0.62 1.48 -38.97
C PRO A 829 -0.45 1.48 -37.45
N LYS A 830 -1.41 0.86 -36.76
CA LYS A 830 -1.42 0.63 -35.30
C LYS A 830 -0.40 -0.44 -34.91
N SER A 831 0.57 -0.09 -34.08
CA SER A 831 1.53 -1.03 -33.48
C SER A 831 0.91 -1.75 -32.26
N LYS A 832 1.24 -3.03 -32.12
CA LYS A 832 0.71 -3.95 -31.10
C LYS A 832 1.28 -3.65 -29.70
N LYS A 833 0.38 -3.62 -28.71
CA LYS A 833 0.71 -3.51 -27.27
C LYS A 833 1.34 -4.79 -26.72
N ILE A 834 2.37 -4.60 -25.90
CA ILE A 834 2.90 -5.58 -24.93
C ILE A 834 2.43 -5.11 -23.55
N TRP A 835 1.87 -6.04 -22.77
CA TRP A 835 1.43 -5.82 -21.40
C TRP A 835 2.62 -5.65 -20.45
N GLY A 836 2.64 -4.56 -19.68
CA GLY A 836 3.53 -4.37 -18.55
C GLY A 836 2.76 -3.77 -17.38
N LEU A 837 2.70 -4.49 -16.26
CA LEU A 837 2.17 -4.01 -14.99
C LEU A 837 2.99 -2.83 -14.46
N CYS A 838 2.31 -1.77 -14.02
CA CYS A 838 2.66 -0.97 -12.84
C CYS A 838 1.38 -0.45 -12.19
#